data_AF-A0A972RYJ3-F1
#
_entry.id   AF-A0A972RYJ3-F1
#
_cell.length_a   1.000
_cell.length_b   1.000
_cell.length_c   1.000
_cell.angle_alpha   90.00
_cell.angle_beta   90.00
_cell.angle_gamma   90.00
#
_symmetry.space_group_name_H-M   'P 1'
#
loop_
_entity.id
_entity.type
_entity.pdbx_description
1 polymer ?
#
loop_
_entity_poly.entity_id
_entity_poly.type
_entity_poly.pdbx_seq_one_letter_code
_entity_poly.pdbx_strand_id
1 'polypeptide(L)'
;TSHIQIKKDEKYPDDLFLKILLENNSTEFEKSARDKYYSPFNTKIVQRSIFGTEISIKKQLVKAYRHNNTYKSNNGVYPEDEVTKFLYRNVKSYGIGHGTSVSWDNKYVHTDYLPETDLPNITAVPKIKLKNKEIDLGNVEWLQFKWLSDLKPEIQDDEIRKGLMDFSNFYENWINETEQTALEKEPNNKAIINQEMQKCKNDLIRIKQNIDLLKGDAMKAFRLANTAMFIQLWHSVNVGKNEWEIGESIIENENGFNRDFYKNQSDELLKKGQHAAWRPFQLAFILLNLDAFIDNDENFENFIKKRNELVDLIWFPTGGGKTEAYLGIIAFNIIYRRLTKGEKGYGTTVIMRYTLRLLTLQQFQRATRLIMALELIRNWDEHNINLGNEPVSIGLWVGSGFIPNKLRKKNNYRNDEIPGLADIVENIEQNQGKIPLKVCPFCGTKLYSKETNDYGGIVNNDNVEFFCLNENCDFNETQIPVLLCDEQIYMNPPTLLFGTVDKFARLAHKISDNKNDDSRRLFGHRRGKNKKNVLPPDLIIQDELHLLNGPLGSSVGLFEYAIDRLATQTINNIEIHPKVISSTATIKNSDEQIKALFNRKVQIFPKPGVFHDDSFFAVYERDENNHYVSKRKYLGILPTGKTQIKTQNQLIAINLAYRIIEDNKNCDENVLNYFHTLVSYYGSKREVGKTASQIDTFIRMNYSTVRNRLIFGQPVHRQYLLIKFLELTGRLSDDDVKKNLQIIEKNLYRKNRIDKYRKIPDIVLATNMISVGLDISRLNTMIVNSMPKNLSEYIQASSRVAREKEGLVMTLHHPFRVRDVSHFEHFNEVHNKLYSYVEPISITPFTHKVVNRYLTTVLITMIRHLIEEYSKNTDANNITEDAETDLIAFVYEYFNTKLSSLPNIDLEYIKKHIEKAILVWFDKKKKANSINKKLSFSNNKAKYTPLYEDAYKFSQGINKIWKVASSLRDVEPNGVIKIKQK
;
A
#
# COMPACT_ATOMS: atom_id res chain seq x y z
N THR A 1 -30.18 -6.59 45.34
CA THR A 1 -31.07 -7.35 44.43
C THR A 1 -30.99 -6.69 43.07
N SER A 2 -31.11 -7.44 41.97
CA SER A 2 -31.11 -6.88 40.62
C SER A 2 -32.54 -6.82 40.06
N HIS A 3 -32.86 -5.78 39.31
CA HIS A 3 -34.16 -5.61 38.67
C HIS A 3 -33.99 -5.45 37.16
N ILE A 4 -34.80 -6.17 36.37
CA ILE A 4 -34.83 -6.03 34.91
C ILE A 4 -36.01 -5.13 34.55
N GLN A 5 -35.73 -3.95 33.99
CA GLN A 5 -36.75 -3.07 33.43
C GLN A 5 -36.86 -3.34 31.93
N ILE A 6 -38.08 -3.59 31.43
CA ILE A 6 -38.37 -3.69 30.00
C ILE A 6 -39.26 -2.51 29.62
N LYS A 7 -38.80 -1.70 28.67
CA LYS A 7 -39.56 -0.57 28.12
C LYS A 7 -39.78 -0.78 26.63
N LYS A 8 -40.99 -0.52 26.17
CA LYS A 8 -41.32 -0.40 24.75
C LYS A 8 -40.86 0.97 24.27
N ASP A 9 -40.15 1.03 23.16
CA ASP A 9 -39.89 2.28 22.44
C ASP A 9 -40.94 2.42 21.33
N GLU A 10 -41.79 3.44 21.43
CA GLU A 10 -42.94 3.67 20.55
C GLU A 10 -42.60 4.53 19.32
N LYS A 11 -41.32 4.84 19.08
CA LYS A 11 -40.89 5.70 17.96
C LYS A 11 -41.27 5.21 16.56
N TYR A 12 -41.63 3.94 16.40
CA TYR A 12 -41.99 3.34 15.11
C TYR A 12 -43.33 2.61 15.23
N PRO A 13 -44.38 3.02 14.50
CA PRO A 13 -45.74 2.51 14.70
C PRO A 13 -45.91 1.03 14.32
N ASP A 14 -45.09 0.53 13.39
CA ASP A 14 -45.22 -0.83 12.82
C ASP A 14 -44.27 -1.87 13.46
N ASP A 15 -43.34 -1.43 14.32
CA ASP A 15 -42.30 -2.28 14.90
C ASP A 15 -42.18 -2.12 16.42
N LEU A 16 -42.04 -3.26 17.12
CA LEU A 16 -41.85 -3.29 18.57
C LEU A 16 -40.35 -3.25 18.91
N PHE A 17 -39.86 -2.11 19.39
CA PHE A 17 -38.51 -1.97 19.93
C PHE A 17 -38.52 -2.21 21.44
N LEU A 18 -37.63 -3.08 21.93
CA LEU A 18 -37.50 -3.41 23.34
C LEU A 18 -36.19 -2.82 23.89
N LYS A 19 -36.31 -1.99 24.92
CA LYS A 19 -35.19 -1.55 25.74
C LYS A 19 -35.18 -2.33 27.04
N ILE A 20 -34.14 -3.13 27.24
CA ILE A 20 -33.94 -3.90 28.47
C ILE A 20 -32.81 -3.25 29.28
N LEU A 21 -33.09 -2.94 30.54
CA LEU A 21 -32.14 -2.36 31.48
C LEU A 21 -32.01 -3.27 32.69
N LEU A 22 -30.77 -3.66 33.01
CA LEU A 22 -30.44 -4.33 34.26
C LEU A 22 -29.98 -3.28 35.27
N GLU A 23 -30.77 -3.10 36.32
CA GLU A 23 -30.50 -2.15 37.40
C GLU A 23 -29.99 -2.90 38.64
N ASN A 24 -28.88 -2.44 39.22
CA ASN A 24 -28.36 -2.99 40.46
C ASN A 24 -28.96 -2.23 41.66
N ASN A 25 -30.02 -2.76 42.24
CA ASN A 25 -30.71 -2.20 43.41
C ASN A 25 -30.14 -2.74 44.73
N SER A 26 -28.87 -3.13 44.75
CA SER A 26 -28.20 -3.55 45.98
C SER A 26 -27.97 -2.35 46.90
N THR A 27 -28.08 -2.58 48.22
CA THR A 27 -27.86 -1.53 49.21
C THR A 27 -26.48 -0.90 49.05
N GLU A 28 -26.43 0.43 49.11
CA GLU A 28 -25.20 1.19 48.95
C GLU A 28 -24.13 0.69 49.94
N PHE A 29 -22.90 0.56 49.46
CA PHE A 29 -21.80 0.13 50.30
C PHE A 29 -21.28 1.32 51.09
N GLU A 30 -21.59 1.35 52.40
CA GLU A 30 -21.02 2.32 53.32
C GLU A 30 -19.52 2.08 53.48
N LYS A 31 -18.72 3.01 52.98
CA LYS A 31 -17.26 2.90 52.96
C LYS A 31 -16.67 3.33 54.31
N SER A 32 -16.16 2.39 55.10
CA SER A 32 -15.36 2.74 56.27
C SER A 32 -13.94 3.15 55.88
N ALA A 33 -13.23 3.88 56.75
CA ALA A 33 -11.85 4.32 56.51
C ALA A 33 -10.85 3.16 56.28
N ARG A 34 -11.20 1.94 56.71
CA ARG A 34 -10.37 0.72 56.55
C ARG A 34 -10.75 -0.10 55.31
N ASP A 35 -11.89 0.18 54.68
CA ASP A 35 -12.37 -0.60 53.55
C ASP A 35 -11.67 -0.20 52.25
N LYS A 36 -10.98 -1.17 51.66
CA LYS A 36 -10.44 -1.03 50.29
C LYS A 36 -11.58 -1.22 49.29
N TYR A 37 -12.37 -0.16 49.07
CA TYR A 37 -13.55 -0.19 48.20
C TYR A 37 -13.27 -0.78 46.80
N TYR A 38 -12.16 -0.41 46.16
CA TYR A 38 -11.79 -0.89 44.83
C TYR A 38 -11.04 -2.25 44.82
N SER A 39 -10.95 -2.91 45.97
CA SER A 39 -10.29 -4.22 46.10
C SER A 39 -11.21 -5.34 45.59
N PRO A 40 -10.72 -6.20 44.68
CA PRO A 40 -11.46 -7.40 44.26
C PRO A 40 -11.62 -8.43 45.38
N PHE A 41 -10.92 -8.25 46.50
CA PHE A 41 -11.02 -9.11 47.69
C PHE A 41 -12.02 -8.59 48.72
N ASN A 42 -12.71 -7.48 48.46
CA ASN A 42 -13.77 -7.00 49.35
C ASN A 42 -15.04 -7.81 49.09
N THR A 43 -15.22 -8.89 49.85
CA THR A 43 -16.31 -9.86 49.69
C THR A 43 -17.69 -9.20 49.73
N LYS A 44 -17.87 -8.18 50.57
CA LYS A 44 -19.14 -7.43 50.68
C LYS A 44 -19.48 -6.67 49.41
N ILE A 45 -18.48 -6.06 48.76
CA ILE A 45 -18.68 -5.34 47.49
C ILE A 45 -18.90 -6.33 46.35
N VAL A 46 -18.14 -7.42 46.33
CA VAL A 46 -18.28 -8.48 45.31
C VAL A 46 -19.69 -9.10 45.36
N GLN A 47 -20.21 -9.41 46.55
CA GLN A 47 -21.57 -9.93 46.73
C GLN A 47 -22.67 -8.95 46.28
N ARG A 48 -22.38 -7.64 46.28
CA ARG A 48 -23.32 -6.59 45.86
C ARG A 48 -23.12 -6.13 44.41
N SER A 49 -22.12 -6.66 43.73
CA SER A 49 -21.77 -6.30 42.35
C SER A 49 -22.33 -7.33 41.37
N ILE A 50 -22.73 -6.84 40.20
CA ILE A 50 -23.17 -7.66 39.08
C ILE A 50 -22.01 -7.68 38.07
N PHE A 51 -21.56 -8.88 37.67
CA PHE A 51 -20.48 -9.04 36.70
C PHE A 51 -20.83 -10.13 35.69
N GLY A 52 -20.73 -9.82 34.39
CA GLY A 52 -20.92 -10.79 33.31
C GLY A 52 -22.35 -11.38 33.23
N THR A 53 -23.37 -10.60 33.59
CA THR A 53 -24.76 -11.10 33.56
C THR A 53 -25.28 -11.15 32.15
N GLU A 54 -25.62 -12.35 31.69
CA GLU A 54 -26.28 -12.54 30.42
C GLU A 54 -27.78 -12.23 30.53
N ILE A 55 -28.24 -11.34 29.66
CA ILE A 55 -29.66 -11.12 29.40
C ILE A 55 -29.93 -11.67 28.01
N SER A 56 -30.81 -12.67 27.92
CA SER A 56 -31.19 -13.27 26.64
C SER A 56 -32.69 -13.15 26.37
N ILE A 57 -33.02 -12.86 25.12
CA ILE A 57 -34.40 -12.83 24.60
C ILE A 57 -34.54 -13.97 23.61
N LYS A 58 -35.49 -14.86 23.86
CA LYS A 58 -35.86 -15.96 22.96
C LYS A 58 -37.17 -15.64 22.26
N LYS A 59 -37.15 -15.54 20.93
CA LYS A 59 -38.37 -15.42 20.12
C LYS A 59 -38.17 -16.14 18.79
N GLN A 60 -39.24 -16.74 18.26
CA GLN A 60 -39.20 -17.50 17.01
C GLN A 60 -38.87 -16.62 15.78
N LEU A 61 -39.26 -15.34 15.81
CA LEU A 61 -39.03 -14.38 14.74
C LEU A 61 -38.59 -13.05 15.35
N VAL A 62 -37.28 -12.80 15.39
CA VAL A 62 -36.70 -11.50 15.75
C VAL A 62 -36.46 -10.74 14.44
N LYS A 63 -36.95 -9.49 14.35
CA LYS A 63 -36.65 -8.61 13.22
C LYS A 63 -35.28 -7.94 13.44
N ALA A 64 -34.58 -7.63 12.35
CA ALA A 64 -33.32 -6.88 12.43
C ALA A 64 -33.57 -5.49 13.04
N TYR A 65 -32.70 -5.07 13.94
CA TYR A 65 -32.78 -3.79 14.67
C TYR A 65 -32.64 -2.57 13.75
N ARG A 66 -31.84 -2.70 12.69
CA ARG A 66 -31.75 -1.72 11.59
C ARG A 66 -32.02 -2.44 10.28
N HIS A 67 -33.17 -2.15 9.66
CA HIS A 67 -33.51 -2.67 8.34
C HIS A 67 -33.69 -1.50 7.37
N ASN A 68 -32.66 -1.20 6.58
CA ASN A 68 -32.80 -0.24 5.48
C ASN A 68 -33.29 -1.01 4.25
N ASN A 69 -34.60 -0.94 3.99
CA ASN A 69 -35.20 -1.45 2.75
C ASN A 69 -35.31 -0.41 1.64
N THR A 70 -34.99 0.85 1.97
CA THR A 70 -35.10 1.97 1.04
C THR A 70 -33.73 2.56 0.80
N TYR A 71 -33.28 2.51 -0.44
CA TYR A 71 -32.04 3.11 -0.89
C TYR A 71 -32.35 4.43 -1.61
N LYS A 72 -31.67 5.51 -1.22
CA LYS A 72 -31.92 6.82 -1.82
C LYS A 72 -31.08 6.99 -3.08
N SER A 73 -31.75 7.24 -4.20
CA SER A 73 -31.08 7.62 -5.45
C SER A 73 -31.04 9.14 -5.61
N ASN A 74 -29.94 9.67 -6.12
CA ASN A 74 -29.85 11.05 -6.62
C ASN A 74 -29.97 11.01 -8.14
N ASN A 75 -31.07 11.53 -8.70
CA ASN A 75 -31.35 11.53 -10.15
C ASN A 75 -31.26 10.12 -10.79
N GLY A 76 -31.76 9.09 -10.10
CA GLY A 76 -31.73 7.70 -10.59
C GLY A 76 -30.38 6.99 -10.44
N VAL A 77 -29.36 7.64 -9.87
CA VAL A 77 -28.06 7.04 -9.55
C VAL A 77 -27.93 6.85 -8.05
N TYR A 78 -27.50 5.67 -7.63
CA TYR A 78 -27.27 5.33 -6.22
C TYR A 78 -25.83 5.66 -5.81
N PRO A 79 -25.62 6.53 -4.81
CA PRO A 79 -24.30 6.83 -4.27
C PRO A 79 -23.60 5.60 -3.65
N GLU A 80 -22.27 5.65 -3.53
CA GLU A 80 -21.43 4.58 -2.97
C GLU A 80 -21.90 4.11 -1.58
N ASP A 81 -22.35 5.03 -0.72
CA ASP A 81 -22.89 4.72 0.61
C ASP A 81 -24.15 3.85 0.56
N GLU A 82 -25.06 4.13 -0.37
CA GLU A 82 -26.31 3.38 -0.53
C GLU A 82 -26.05 2.02 -1.18
N VAL A 83 -25.13 1.96 -2.15
CA VAL A 83 -24.64 0.70 -2.73
C VAL A 83 -23.99 -0.17 -1.66
N THR A 84 -23.16 0.40 -0.78
CA THR A 84 -22.52 -0.36 0.30
C THR A 84 -23.56 -0.94 1.26
N LYS A 85 -24.59 -0.17 1.64
CA LYS A 85 -25.71 -0.68 2.46
C LYS A 85 -26.46 -1.81 1.75
N PHE A 86 -26.63 -1.70 0.43
CA PHE A 86 -27.25 -2.74 -0.39
C PHE A 86 -26.41 -4.01 -0.43
N LEU A 87 -25.10 -3.95 -0.70
CA LEU A 87 -24.21 -5.13 -0.71
C LEU A 87 -24.27 -5.91 0.62
N TYR A 88 -24.30 -5.20 1.75
CA TYR A 88 -24.32 -5.77 3.09
C TYR A 88 -25.74 -6.02 3.67
N ARG A 89 -26.80 -5.94 2.86
CA ARG A 89 -28.19 -6.10 3.31
C ARG A 89 -28.50 -7.46 3.97
N ASN A 90 -27.80 -8.51 3.55
CA ASN A 90 -27.95 -9.86 4.11
C ASN A 90 -27.29 -10.01 5.49
N VAL A 91 -26.41 -9.09 5.87
CA VAL A 91 -25.78 -9.08 7.19
C VAL A 91 -26.66 -8.31 8.16
N LYS A 92 -27.48 -9.03 8.93
CA LYS A 92 -28.46 -8.46 9.86
C LYS A 92 -27.85 -8.25 11.25
N SER A 93 -28.20 -7.12 11.86
CA SER A 93 -27.91 -6.79 13.27
C SER A 93 -29.23 -6.78 14.03
N TYR A 94 -29.28 -7.43 15.20
CA TYR A 94 -30.52 -7.66 15.95
C TYR A 94 -30.61 -6.88 17.28
N GLY A 95 -29.56 -6.14 17.66
CA GLY A 95 -29.58 -5.30 18.85
C GLY A 95 -28.31 -4.48 19.02
N ILE A 96 -28.35 -3.56 19.98
CA ILE A 96 -27.22 -2.74 20.42
C ILE A 96 -27.14 -2.84 21.94
N GLY A 97 -25.96 -3.08 22.47
CA GLY A 97 -25.71 -3.07 23.91
C GLY A 97 -25.20 -1.71 24.37
N HIS A 98 -25.44 -1.35 25.63
CA HIS A 98 -24.84 -0.16 26.25
C HIS A 98 -23.97 -0.58 27.43
N GLY A 99 -22.66 -0.33 27.35
CA GLY A 99 -21.68 -0.90 28.29
C GLY A 99 -21.47 -2.41 28.18
N THR A 100 -22.06 -3.05 27.16
CA THR A 100 -21.92 -4.47 26.79
C THR A 100 -22.09 -4.61 25.27
N SER A 101 -21.62 -5.71 24.66
CA SER A 101 -21.92 -6.05 23.28
C SER A 101 -23.20 -6.88 23.21
N VAL A 102 -23.68 -7.18 22.00
CA VAL A 102 -24.82 -8.06 21.76
C VAL A 102 -24.46 -9.10 20.71
N SER A 103 -24.73 -10.35 21.03
CA SER A 103 -24.55 -11.53 20.18
C SER A 103 -25.91 -12.14 19.88
N TRP A 104 -26.03 -12.80 18.73
CA TRP A 104 -27.31 -13.36 18.29
C TRP A 104 -27.13 -14.63 17.48
N ASP A 105 -28.10 -15.52 17.65
CA ASP A 105 -28.31 -16.74 16.86
C ASP A 105 -29.71 -16.68 16.23
N ASN A 106 -30.03 -17.63 15.34
CA ASN A 106 -31.33 -17.71 14.66
C ASN A 106 -32.58 -17.69 15.58
N LYS A 107 -32.41 -17.85 16.90
CA LYS A 107 -33.50 -17.90 17.90
C LYS A 107 -33.29 -16.99 19.12
N TYR A 108 -32.09 -16.43 19.31
CA TYR A 108 -31.68 -15.80 20.56
C TYR A 108 -30.93 -14.49 20.30
N VAL A 109 -31.23 -13.46 21.08
CA VAL A 109 -30.39 -12.25 21.18
C VAL A 109 -29.96 -12.14 22.62
N HIS A 110 -28.66 -12.03 22.88
CA HIS A 110 -28.13 -11.98 24.23
C HIS A 110 -27.01 -10.95 24.39
N THR A 111 -26.84 -10.42 25.60
CA THR A 111 -25.72 -9.53 25.94
C THR A 111 -24.43 -10.33 26.02
N ASP A 112 -23.34 -9.76 25.52
CA ASP A 112 -22.04 -10.41 25.46
C ASP A 112 -20.94 -9.46 25.96
N TYR A 113 -20.24 -9.87 27.01
CA TYR A 113 -19.15 -9.10 27.61
C TYR A 113 -17.77 -9.47 27.05
N LEU A 114 -17.69 -10.51 26.24
CA LEU A 114 -16.48 -10.97 25.57
C LEU A 114 -16.83 -11.40 24.13
N PRO A 115 -17.37 -10.49 23.31
CA PRO A 115 -17.86 -10.85 21.98
C PRO A 115 -16.73 -11.36 21.10
N GLU A 116 -17.03 -12.43 20.36
CA GLU A 116 -16.14 -12.99 19.36
C GLU A 116 -16.78 -12.99 17.97
N THR A 117 -15.97 -12.76 16.94
CA THR A 117 -16.41 -12.83 15.55
C THR A 117 -15.33 -13.45 14.69
N ASP A 118 -15.72 -14.48 13.93
CA ASP A 118 -14.88 -15.11 12.91
C ASP A 118 -14.98 -14.32 11.60
N LEU A 119 -13.84 -13.85 11.09
CA LEU A 119 -13.79 -13.11 9.83
C LEU A 119 -13.64 -14.09 8.66
N PRO A 120 -14.58 -14.11 7.69
CA PRO A 120 -14.49 -14.97 6.51
C PRO A 120 -13.19 -14.75 5.74
N ASN A 121 -12.55 -15.85 5.35
CA ASN A 121 -11.37 -15.83 4.49
C ASN A 121 -11.79 -15.54 3.05
N ILE A 122 -11.01 -14.71 2.35
CA ILE A 122 -11.27 -14.34 0.95
C ILE A 122 -10.34 -15.16 0.06
N THR A 123 -10.90 -15.93 -0.86
CA THR A 123 -10.12 -16.59 -1.93
C THR A 123 -10.13 -15.75 -3.21
N ALA A 124 -8.96 -15.66 -3.85
CA ALA A 124 -8.74 -15.00 -5.13
C ALA A 124 -8.70 -15.99 -6.31
N VAL A 125 -8.87 -17.28 -6.03
CA VAL A 125 -8.98 -18.36 -7.01
C VAL A 125 -10.32 -19.04 -6.73
N PRO A 126 -11.40 -18.59 -7.36
CA PRO A 126 -12.72 -19.15 -7.12
C PRO A 126 -12.83 -20.52 -7.77
N LYS A 127 -13.50 -21.44 -7.09
CA LYS A 127 -14.11 -22.59 -7.74
C LYS A 127 -15.48 -22.15 -8.25
N ILE A 128 -15.65 -22.07 -9.56
CA ILE A 128 -16.91 -21.63 -10.15
C ILE A 128 -17.78 -22.86 -10.40
N LYS A 129 -19.02 -22.83 -9.91
CA LYS A 129 -20.03 -23.82 -10.27
C LYS A 129 -20.80 -23.32 -11.48
N LEU A 130 -20.54 -23.90 -12.65
CA LEU A 130 -21.29 -23.66 -13.87
C LEU A 130 -22.09 -24.91 -14.23
N LYS A 131 -23.41 -24.79 -14.31
CA LYS A 131 -24.32 -25.88 -14.73
C LYS A 131 -24.01 -27.24 -14.06
N ASN A 132 -23.82 -27.24 -12.74
CA ASN A 132 -23.47 -28.41 -11.91
C ASN A 132 -22.07 -29.03 -12.12
N LYS A 133 -21.15 -28.36 -12.84
CA LYS A 133 -19.72 -28.70 -12.84
C LYS A 133 -18.93 -27.63 -12.08
N GLU A 134 -18.12 -28.08 -11.12
CA GLU A 134 -17.20 -27.21 -10.38
C GLU A 134 -15.89 -27.14 -11.17
N ILE A 135 -15.58 -25.95 -11.69
CA ILE A 135 -14.33 -25.66 -12.40
C ILE A 135 -13.42 -24.94 -11.43
N ASP A 136 -12.26 -25.54 -11.15
CA ASP A 136 -11.19 -24.88 -10.42
C ASP A 136 -10.45 -23.94 -11.38
N LEU A 137 -10.72 -22.64 -11.25
CA LEU A 137 -9.99 -21.62 -12.03
C LEU A 137 -8.49 -21.60 -11.71
N GLY A 138 -8.02 -22.29 -10.68
CA GLY A 138 -6.59 -22.42 -10.41
C GLY A 138 -5.82 -23.25 -11.43
N ASN A 139 -6.51 -24.13 -12.18
CA ASN A 139 -5.87 -25.14 -13.03
C ASN A 139 -6.22 -25.04 -14.52
N VAL A 140 -6.87 -23.95 -14.95
CA VAL A 140 -7.19 -23.72 -16.36
C VAL A 140 -6.00 -23.18 -17.14
N GLU A 141 -5.81 -23.67 -18.37
CA GLU A 141 -4.65 -23.37 -19.22
C GLU A 141 -4.47 -21.87 -19.49
N TRP A 142 -5.55 -21.15 -19.78
CA TRP A 142 -5.51 -19.72 -20.12
C TRP A 142 -5.17 -18.78 -18.96
N LEU A 143 -4.93 -19.30 -17.73
CA LEU A 143 -4.30 -18.55 -16.63
C LEU A 143 -2.83 -18.89 -16.43
N GLN A 144 -2.34 -20.00 -16.99
CA GLN A 144 -0.99 -20.49 -16.73
C GLN A 144 0.04 -19.59 -17.42
N PHE A 145 1.07 -19.17 -16.68
CA PHE A 145 2.10 -18.30 -17.24
C PHE A 145 2.77 -18.94 -18.46
N LYS A 146 3.12 -20.24 -18.36
CA LYS A 146 3.77 -20.96 -19.46
C LYS A 146 2.91 -21.01 -20.72
N TRP A 147 1.62 -21.31 -20.58
CA TRP A 147 0.68 -21.36 -21.70
C TRP A 147 0.53 -20.00 -22.39
N LEU A 148 0.47 -18.91 -21.62
CA LEU A 148 0.38 -17.53 -22.13
C LEU A 148 1.72 -16.96 -22.62
N SER A 149 2.83 -17.70 -22.48
CA SER A 149 4.17 -17.18 -22.70
C SER A 149 4.80 -17.65 -24.01
N ASP A 150 5.96 -17.09 -24.32
CA ASP A 150 6.79 -17.56 -25.43
C ASP A 150 7.53 -18.89 -25.11
N LEU A 151 7.44 -19.42 -23.89
CA LEU A 151 8.06 -20.70 -23.51
C LEU A 151 7.38 -21.92 -24.14
N LYS A 152 6.13 -21.78 -24.61
CA LYS A 152 5.40 -22.80 -25.38
C LYS A 152 5.09 -22.27 -26.79
N PRO A 153 6.08 -22.25 -27.71
CA PRO A 153 5.90 -21.75 -29.08
C PRO A 153 4.93 -22.60 -29.91
N GLU A 154 4.63 -23.82 -29.45
CA GLU A 154 3.66 -24.73 -30.05
C GLU A 154 2.24 -24.13 -30.09
N ILE A 155 1.90 -23.33 -29.06
CA ILE A 155 0.59 -22.70 -28.91
C ILE A 155 0.52 -21.46 -29.80
N GLN A 156 -0.45 -21.46 -30.72
CA GLN A 156 -0.62 -20.36 -31.67
C GLN A 156 -1.26 -19.14 -31.01
N ASP A 157 -0.99 -17.95 -31.56
CA ASP A 157 -1.52 -16.69 -31.03
C ASP A 157 -3.06 -16.63 -31.06
N ASP A 158 -3.69 -17.23 -32.07
CA ASP A 158 -5.15 -17.34 -32.14
C ASP A 158 -5.73 -18.26 -31.06
N GLU A 159 -5.00 -19.29 -30.63
CA GLU A 159 -5.41 -20.16 -29.51
C GLU A 159 -5.36 -19.40 -28.19
N ILE A 160 -4.30 -18.60 -27.96
CA ILE A 160 -4.20 -17.72 -26.80
C ILE A 160 -5.37 -16.73 -26.76
N ARG A 161 -5.63 -16.05 -27.89
CA ARG A 161 -6.74 -15.09 -27.97
C ARG A 161 -8.08 -15.77 -27.69
N LYS A 162 -8.31 -16.97 -28.22
CA LYS A 162 -9.52 -17.76 -27.95
C LYS A 162 -9.65 -18.11 -26.47
N GLY A 163 -8.58 -18.56 -25.81
CA GLY A 163 -8.59 -18.86 -24.38
C GLY A 163 -8.89 -17.63 -23.50
N LEU A 164 -8.35 -16.46 -23.85
CA LEU A 164 -8.67 -15.20 -23.18
C LEU A 164 -10.13 -14.75 -23.41
N MET A 165 -10.67 -15.03 -24.59
CA MET A 165 -12.07 -14.78 -24.90
C MET A 165 -12.98 -15.73 -24.10
N ASP A 166 -12.59 -17.00 -23.98
CA ASP A 166 -13.29 -17.98 -23.14
C ASP A 166 -13.32 -17.53 -21.67
N PHE A 167 -12.21 -17.04 -21.13
CA PHE A 167 -12.16 -16.41 -19.81
C PHE A 167 -13.18 -15.27 -19.64
N SER A 168 -13.27 -14.39 -20.65
CA SER A 168 -14.23 -13.29 -20.64
C SER A 168 -15.68 -13.79 -20.69
N ASN A 169 -15.95 -14.86 -21.45
CA ASN A 169 -17.26 -15.49 -21.52
C ASN A 169 -17.65 -16.18 -20.20
N PHE A 170 -16.68 -16.71 -19.43
CA PHE A 170 -16.94 -17.19 -18.07
C PHE A 170 -17.43 -16.06 -17.15
N TYR A 171 -16.82 -14.88 -17.24
CA TYR A 171 -17.26 -13.71 -16.47
C TYR A 171 -18.64 -13.22 -16.93
N GLU A 172 -18.91 -13.22 -18.23
CA GLU A 172 -20.22 -12.88 -18.80
C GLU A 172 -21.35 -13.78 -18.30
N ASN A 173 -21.11 -15.09 -18.24
CA ASN A 173 -22.09 -16.04 -17.71
C ASN A 173 -22.40 -15.76 -16.24
N TRP A 174 -21.37 -15.52 -15.41
CA TRP A 174 -21.57 -15.15 -14.01
C TRP A 174 -22.36 -13.85 -13.85
N ILE A 175 -22.09 -12.83 -14.67
CA ILE A 175 -22.84 -11.57 -14.67
C ILE A 175 -24.34 -11.85 -14.91
N ASN A 176 -24.67 -12.63 -15.94
CA ASN A 176 -26.06 -12.91 -16.31
C ASN A 176 -26.78 -13.74 -15.25
N GLU A 177 -26.14 -14.79 -14.71
CA GLU A 177 -26.71 -15.64 -13.65
C GLU A 177 -26.93 -14.85 -12.35
N THR A 178 -25.97 -13.99 -11.97
CA THR A 178 -26.05 -13.15 -10.77
C THR A 178 -27.15 -12.10 -10.89
N GLU A 179 -27.25 -11.43 -12.04
CA GLU A 179 -28.29 -10.44 -12.33
C GLU A 179 -29.68 -11.07 -12.26
N GLN A 180 -29.87 -12.22 -12.91
CA GLN A 180 -31.14 -12.94 -12.88
C GLN A 180 -31.52 -13.36 -11.45
N THR A 181 -30.59 -13.99 -10.73
CA THR A 181 -30.82 -14.45 -9.34
C THR A 181 -31.17 -13.29 -8.41
N ALA A 182 -30.52 -12.13 -8.59
CA ALA A 182 -30.79 -10.94 -7.79
C ALA A 182 -32.17 -10.34 -8.08
N LEU A 183 -32.55 -10.25 -9.36
CA LEU A 183 -33.85 -9.72 -9.78
C LEU A 183 -35.02 -10.61 -9.35
N GLU A 184 -34.83 -11.93 -9.35
CA GLU A 184 -35.83 -12.89 -8.85
C GLU A 184 -36.05 -12.76 -7.33
N LYS A 185 -34.97 -12.58 -6.56
CA LYS A 185 -35.05 -12.47 -5.09
C LYS A 185 -35.55 -11.11 -4.62
N GLU A 186 -35.20 -10.02 -5.31
CA GLU A 186 -35.45 -8.65 -4.85
C GLU A 186 -35.96 -7.72 -5.96
N PRO A 187 -37.15 -7.97 -6.51
CA PRO A 187 -37.68 -7.22 -7.66
C PRO A 187 -37.82 -5.71 -7.39
N ASN A 188 -38.06 -5.32 -6.13
CA ASN A 188 -38.20 -3.92 -5.72
C ASN A 188 -36.88 -3.13 -5.81
N ASN A 189 -35.73 -3.81 -5.87
CA ASN A 189 -34.40 -3.19 -5.94
C ASN A 189 -33.79 -3.22 -7.35
N LYS A 190 -34.62 -3.41 -8.40
CA LYS A 190 -34.18 -3.54 -9.79
C LYS A 190 -33.24 -2.43 -10.26
N ALA A 191 -33.47 -1.18 -9.88
CA ALA A 191 -32.66 -0.05 -10.35
C ALA A 191 -31.20 -0.10 -9.83
N ILE A 192 -30.99 -0.40 -8.54
CA ILE A 192 -29.64 -0.52 -7.97
C ILE A 192 -28.93 -1.79 -8.46
N ILE A 193 -29.66 -2.90 -8.63
CA ILE A 193 -29.15 -4.14 -9.23
C ILE A 193 -28.63 -3.86 -10.64
N ASN A 194 -29.46 -3.25 -11.50
CA ASN A 194 -29.09 -2.91 -12.86
C ASN A 194 -27.89 -1.96 -12.91
N GLN A 195 -27.81 -0.98 -12.00
CA GLN A 195 -26.66 -0.07 -11.92
C GLN A 195 -25.35 -0.83 -11.67
N GLU A 196 -25.30 -1.71 -10.67
CA GLU A 196 -24.08 -2.42 -10.32
C GLU A 196 -23.71 -3.51 -11.35
N MET A 197 -24.70 -4.21 -11.91
CA MET A 197 -24.45 -5.18 -12.98
C MET A 197 -24.01 -4.50 -14.27
N GLN A 198 -24.52 -3.30 -14.59
CA GLN A 198 -24.05 -2.53 -15.74
C GLN A 198 -22.57 -2.13 -15.60
N LYS A 199 -22.11 -1.82 -14.39
CA LYS A 199 -20.67 -1.56 -14.14
C LYS A 199 -19.83 -2.79 -14.49
N CYS A 200 -20.27 -3.99 -14.09
CA CYS A 200 -19.59 -5.25 -14.44
C CYS A 200 -19.58 -5.49 -15.95
N LYS A 201 -20.71 -5.25 -16.63
CA LYS A 201 -20.83 -5.35 -18.10
C LYS A 201 -19.90 -4.38 -18.83
N ASN A 202 -19.73 -3.16 -18.33
CA ASN A 202 -18.81 -2.19 -18.90
C ASN A 202 -17.34 -2.66 -18.81
N ASP A 203 -16.94 -3.25 -17.68
CA ASP A 203 -15.60 -3.82 -17.51
C ASP A 203 -15.39 -5.02 -18.45
N LEU A 204 -16.40 -5.90 -18.58
CA LEU A 204 -16.38 -7.03 -19.53
C LEU A 204 -16.19 -6.56 -20.98
N ILE A 205 -16.93 -5.52 -21.40
CA ILE A 205 -16.81 -4.96 -22.75
C ILE A 205 -15.38 -4.46 -22.99
N ARG A 206 -14.79 -3.75 -22.02
CA ARG A 206 -13.41 -3.26 -22.12
C ARG A 206 -12.40 -4.41 -22.19
N ILE A 207 -12.59 -5.47 -21.41
CA ILE A 207 -11.74 -6.67 -21.46
C ILE A 207 -11.81 -7.32 -22.86
N LYS A 208 -13.02 -7.57 -23.39
CA LYS A 208 -13.21 -8.16 -24.72
C LYS A 208 -12.56 -7.31 -25.82
N GLN A 209 -12.80 -6.00 -25.80
CA GLN A 209 -12.18 -5.05 -26.74
C GLN A 209 -10.65 -5.08 -26.68
N ASN A 210 -10.08 -5.20 -25.49
CA ASN A 210 -8.63 -5.21 -25.32
C ASN A 210 -7.98 -6.53 -25.73
N ILE A 211 -8.71 -7.65 -25.65
CA ILE A 211 -8.28 -8.93 -26.21
C ILE A 211 -8.19 -8.84 -27.74
N ASP A 212 -9.11 -8.13 -28.38
CA ASP A 212 -9.08 -7.92 -29.84
C ASP A 212 -7.89 -7.09 -30.31
N LEU A 213 -7.32 -6.24 -29.44
CA LEU A 213 -6.11 -5.45 -29.69
C LEU A 213 -4.82 -6.28 -29.66
N LEU A 214 -4.84 -7.51 -29.10
CA LEU A 214 -3.67 -8.38 -29.02
C LEU A 214 -3.34 -9.02 -30.37
N LYS A 215 -2.66 -8.28 -31.23
CA LYS A 215 -2.17 -8.72 -32.56
C LYS A 215 -0.75 -8.21 -32.80
N GLY A 216 0.02 -8.91 -33.64
CA GLY A 216 1.39 -8.51 -34.02
C GLY A 216 2.29 -8.24 -32.81
N ASP A 217 2.91 -7.06 -32.76
CA ASP A 217 3.80 -6.65 -31.66
C ASP A 217 3.11 -6.62 -30.29
N ALA A 218 1.79 -6.35 -30.23
CA ALA A 218 1.05 -6.38 -28.98
C ALA A 218 0.95 -7.82 -28.42
N MET A 219 0.68 -8.80 -29.29
CA MET A 219 0.66 -10.21 -28.87
C MET A 219 2.06 -10.68 -28.47
N LYS A 220 3.09 -10.34 -29.26
CA LYS A 220 4.50 -10.65 -28.91
C LYS A 220 4.88 -10.06 -27.55
N ALA A 221 4.52 -8.80 -27.29
CA ALA A 221 4.77 -8.16 -26.01
C ALA A 221 4.03 -8.84 -24.85
N PHE A 222 2.78 -9.25 -25.06
CA PHE A 222 1.99 -9.98 -24.07
C PHE A 222 2.64 -11.33 -23.72
N ARG A 223 3.09 -12.09 -24.72
CA ARG A 223 3.75 -13.39 -24.50
C ARG A 223 5.08 -13.24 -23.76
N LEU A 224 5.92 -12.27 -24.15
CA LEU A 224 7.19 -12.00 -23.47
C LEU A 224 6.98 -11.46 -22.04
N ALA A 225 5.94 -10.65 -21.81
CA ALA A 225 5.59 -10.20 -20.46
C ALA A 225 5.24 -11.39 -19.55
N ASN A 226 4.48 -12.37 -20.06
CA ASN A 226 4.18 -13.61 -19.34
C ASN A 226 5.45 -14.45 -19.09
N THR A 227 6.38 -14.52 -20.05
CA THR A 227 7.70 -15.13 -19.84
C THR A 227 8.46 -14.47 -18.70
N ALA A 228 8.54 -13.13 -18.68
CA ALA A 228 9.23 -12.37 -17.64
C ALA A 228 8.61 -12.60 -16.25
N MET A 229 7.27 -12.65 -16.18
CA MET A 229 6.55 -12.95 -14.94
C MET A 229 6.80 -14.39 -14.45
N PHE A 230 6.87 -15.37 -15.36
CA PHE A 230 7.24 -16.74 -15.00
C PHE A 230 8.65 -16.82 -14.42
N ILE A 231 9.65 -16.22 -15.10
CA ILE A 231 11.04 -16.19 -14.64
C ILE A 231 11.13 -15.53 -13.25
N GLN A 232 10.49 -14.37 -13.08
CA GLN A 232 10.46 -13.67 -11.80
C GLN A 232 9.86 -14.53 -10.68
N LEU A 233 8.77 -15.26 -10.96
CA LEU A 233 8.12 -16.13 -9.99
C LEU A 233 8.98 -17.35 -9.65
N TRP A 234 9.54 -18.01 -10.65
CA TRP A 234 10.43 -19.16 -10.50
C TRP A 234 11.59 -18.85 -9.56
N HIS A 235 12.30 -17.74 -9.81
CA HIS A 235 13.40 -17.29 -8.94
C HIS A 235 12.91 -16.87 -7.56
N SER A 236 11.74 -16.24 -7.45
CA SER A 236 11.20 -15.87 -6.13
C SER A 236 10.87 -17.07 -5.25
N VAL A 237 10.56 -18.23 -5.84
CA VAL A 237 10.28 -19.47 -5.11
C VAL A 237 11.58 -20.20 -4.80
N ASN A 238 12.46 -20.38 -5.79
CA ASN A 238 13.65 -21.23 -5.66
C ASN A 238 14.82 -20.56 -4.94
N VAL A 239 14.89 -19.23 -4.91
CA VAL A 239 15.87 -18.48 -4.10
C VAL A 239 15.33 -18.21 -2.68
N GLY A 240 14.04 -18.46 -2.42
CA GLY A 240 13.42 -18.20 -1.12
C GLY A 240 13.29 -16.72 -0.73
N LYS A 241 12.34 -16.40 0.16
CA LYS A 241 12.17 -15.05 0.73
C LYS A 241 13.23 -14.71 1.79
N ASN A 242 13.66 -15.70 2.59
CA ASN A 242 14.52 -15.51 3.76
C ASN A 242 16.02 -15.61 3.45
N GLU A 243 16.39 -16.23 2.33
CA GLU A 243 17.79 -16.48 1.97
C GLU A 243 18.45 -15.24 1.38
N TRP A 244 17.68 -14.18 1.09
CA TRP A 244 18.21 -12.88 0.67
C TRP A 244 19.07 -12.17 1.73
N GLU A 245 18.97 -12.62 2.97
CA GLU A 245 19.68 -12.06 4.12
C GLU A 245 20.77 -12.98 4.64
N ILE A 246 20.67 -14.28 4.36
CA ILE A 246 21.52 -15.34 4.90
C ILE A 246 22.51 -15.82 3.83
N GLY A 247 22.14 -15.72 2.55
CA GLY A 247 22.93 -16.05 1.36
C GLY A 247 23.27 -17.53 1.27
N GLU A 248 22.28 -18.40 1.49
CA GLU A 248 22.41 -19.87 1.47
C GLU A 248 22.01 -20.50 0.12
N SER A 249 21.42 -19.74 -0.80
CA SER A 249 21.04 -20.25 -2.12
C SER A 249 22.19 -20.15 -3.13
N ILE A 250 22.53 -21.28 -3.75
CA ILE A 250 23.47 -21.37 -4.86
C ILE A 250 22.75 -22.18 -5.94
N ILE A 251 21.91 -21.52 -6.74
CA ILE A 251 21.38 -22.16 -7.96
C ILE A 251 22.57 -22.28 -8.91
N GLU A 252 23.09 -23.50 -9.05
CA GLU A 252 24.16 -23.84 -9.99
C GLU A 252 23.55 -24.25 -11.32
N ASN A 253 23.98 -23.60 -12.41
CA ASN A 253 23.55 -23.93 -13.75
C ASN A 253 24.70 -23.70 -14.73
N GLU A 254 25.34 -24.79 -15.16
CA GLU A 254 26.53 -24.77 -16.03
C GLU A 254 26.25 -24.16 -17.41
N ASN A 255 24.99 -24.14 -17.87
CA ASN A 255 24.60 -23.65 -19.21
C ASN A 255 23.94 -22.26 -19.20
N GLY A 256 23.95 -21.55 -18.06
CA GLY A 256 23.31 -20.23 -17.92
C GLY A 256 21.77 -20.26 -18.03
N PHE A 257 21.12 -19.15 -17.68
CA PHE A 257 19.66 -19.03 -17.64
C PHE A 257 19.09 -18.61 -19.01
N ASN A 258 19.06 -19.54 -19.96
CA ASN A 258 18.50 -19.33 -21.30
C ASN A 258 17.01 -19.72 -21.41
N ARG A 259 16.42 -19.53 -22.59
CA ARG A 259 15.01 -19.87 -22.87
C ARG A 259 14.72 -21.36 -22.66
N ASP A 260 15.60 -22.24 -23.13
CA ASP A 260 15.44 -23.69 -23.02
C ASP A 260 15.46 -24.19 -21.58
N PHE A 261 16.28 -23.57 -20.72
CA PHE A 261 16.26 -23.82 -19.29
C PHE A 261 14.84 -23.64 -18.75
N TYR A 262 14.23 -22.45 -18.93
CA TYR A 262 12.89 -22.16 -18.39
C TYR A 262 11.79 -22.97 -19.08
N LYS A 263 11.96 -23.33 -20.35
CA LYS A 263 11.05 -24.23 -21.06
C LYS A 263 10.95 -25.58 -20.36
N ASN A 264 12.09 -26.14 -19.93
CA ASN A 264 12.18 -27.46 -19.29
C ASN A 264 11.88 -27.45 -17.79
N GLN A 265 11.88 -26.29 -17.12
CA GLN A 265 11.55 -26.22 -15.69
C GLN A 265 10.10 -26.62 -15.38
N SER A 266 9.83 -27.18 -14.20
CA SER A 266 8.45 -27.37 -13.76
C SER A 266 7.76 -26.01 -13.53
N ASP A 267 6.48 -25.92 -13.90
CA ASP A 267 5.60 -24.82 -13.52
C ASP A 267 4.79 -25.13 -12.25
N GLU A 268 4.89 -26.33 -11.66
CA GLU A 268 4.28 -26.66 -10.35
C GLU A 268 5.10 -26.12 -9.17
N LEU A 269 5.19 -24.79 -9.04
CA LEU A 269 6.11 -24.14 -8.09
C LEU A 269 5.59 -24.05 -6.66
N LEU A 270 4.28 -23.84 -6.47
CA LEU A 270 3.70 -23.52 -5.16
C LEU A 270 3.15 -24.75 -4.43
N LYS A 271 2.47 -25.62 -5.18
CA LYS A 271 1.91 -26.88 -4.70
C LYS A 271 1.96 -27.90 -5.83
N LYS A 272 2.26 -29.15 -5.49
CA LYS A 272 2.24 -30.28 -6.42
C LYS A 272 0.85 -30.42 -7.04
N GLY A 273 0.78 -30.48 -8.37
CA GLY A 273 -0.47 -30.50 -9.16
C GLY A 273 -1.14 -29.13 -9.37
N GLN A 274 -0.49 -28.01 -9.01
CA GLN A 274 -0.95 -26.65 -9.33
C GLN A 274 0.10 -25.91 -10.13
N HIS A 275 -0.20 -25.66 -11.41
CA HIS A 275 0.65 -24.88 -12.30
C HIS A 275 0.73 -23.41 -11.85
N ALA A 276 1.86 -22.78 -12.12
CA ALA A 276 2.08 -21.36 -11.93
C ALA A 276 1.14 -20.60 -12.86
N ALA A 277 0.18 -19.90 -12.27
CA ALA A 277 -0.89 -19.23 -12.99
C ALA A 277 -1.21 -17.86 -12.38
N TRP A 278 -1.75 -16.98 -13.21
CA TRP A 278 -2.39 -15.75 -12.75
C TRP A 278 -3.59 -16.08 -11.88
N ARG A 279 -3.82 -15.25 -10.86
CA ARG A 279 -5.15 -15.19 -10.24
C ARG A 279 -6.10 -14.50 -11.25
N PRO A 280 -7.36 -14.95 -11.39
CA PRO A 280 -8.31 -14.38 -12.34
C PRO A 280 -8.37 -12.85 -12.35
N PHE A 281 -8.39 -12.22 -11.17
CA PHE A 281 -8.45 -10.76 -11.07
C PHE A 281 -7.18 -10.08 -11.60
N GLN A 282 -6.01 -10.72 -11.49
CA GLN A 282 -4.74 -10.17 -11.98
C GLN A 282 -4.75 -10.13 -13.50
N LEU A 283 -5.10 -11.25 -14.14
CA LEU A 283 -5.20 -11.33 -15.61
C LEU A 283 -6.27 -10.37 -16.13
N ALA A 284 -7.47 -10.36 -15.54
CA ALA A 284 -8.53 -9.44 -15.93
C ALA A 284 -8.09 -7.97 -15.82
N PHE A 285 -7.36 -7.61 -14.75
CA PHE A 285 -6.87 -6.24 -14.58
C PHE A 285 -5.78 -5.88 -15.61
N ILE A 286 -4.90 -6.81 -15.98
CA ILE A 286 -3.93 -6.61 -17.06
C ILE A 286 -4.68 -6.37 -18.37
N LEU A 287 -5.59 -7.27 -18.74
CA LEU A 287 -6.39 -7.18 -19.97
C LEU A 287 -7.16 -5.86 -20.04
N LEU A 288 -7.79 -5.46 -18.93
CA LEU A 288 -8.55 -4.21 -18.83
C LEU A 288 -7.70 -2.95 -19.08
N ASN A 289 -6.38 -3.01 -18.94
CA ASN A 289 -5.48 -1.85 -19.09
C ASN A 289 -4.62 -1.86 -20.36
N LEU A 290 -4.70 -2.88 -21.22
CA LEU A 290 -3.85 -2.97 -22.42
C LEU A 290 -4.08 -1.82 -23.41
N ASP A 291 -5.34 -1.36 -23.49
CA ASP A 291 -5.75 -0.20 -24.28
C ASP A 291 -4.96 1.07 -23.93
N ALA A 292 -4.46 1.17 -22.70
CA ALA A 292 -3.64 2.30 -22.30
C ALA A 292 -2.26 2.35 -22.97
N PHE A 293 -1.84 1.35 -23.74
CA PHE A 293 -0.52 1.32 -24.36
C PHE A 293 -0.57 1.00 -25.85
N ILE A 294 -1.51 0.17 -26.29
CA ILE A 294 -1.66 -0.23 -27.68
C ILE A 294 -2.25 0.93 -28.49
N ASP A 295 -1.59 1.30 -29.59
CA ASP A 295 -2.08 2.33 -30.50
C ASP A 295 -3.26 1.75 -31.32
N ASN A 296 -4.40 2.43 -31.32
CA ASN A 296 -5.57 2.06 -32.12
C ASN A 296 -5.84 3.14 -33.17
N ASP A 297 -5.55 2.83 -34.43
CA ASP A 297 -5.63 3.78 -35.54
C ASP A 297 -7.08 4.14 -35.91
N GLU A 298 -8.05 3.24 -35.71
CA GLU A 298 -9.41 3.43 -36.24
C GLU A 298 -10.27 4.43 -35.45
N ASN A 299 -9.84 4.90 -34.28
CA ASN A 299 -10.56 5.91 -33.48
C ASN A 299 -9.64 6.61 -32.45
N PHE A 300 -8.40 6.92 -32.87
CA PHE A 300 -7.33 7.38 -31.98
C PHE A 300 -7.73 8.53 -31.05
N GLU A 301 -8.37 9.58 -31.56
CA GLU A 301 -8.71 10.77 -30.76
C GLU A 301 -9.73 10.48 -29.65
N ASN A 302 -10.85 9.84 -29.97
CA ASN A 302 -11.89 9.51 -28.99
C ASN A 302 -11.35 8.53 -27.95
N PHE A 303 -10.52 7.60 -28.39
CA PHE A 303 -9.90 6.62 -27.53
C PHE A 303 -8.95 7.27 -26.50
N ILE A 304 -8.03 8.13 -26.96
CA ILE A 304 -7.09 8.84 -26.08
C ILE A 304 -7.82 9.76 -25.11
N LYS A 305 -8.87 10.48 -25.54
CA LYS A 305 -9.69 11.30 -24.63
C LYS A 305 -10.29 10.47 -23.50
N LYS A 306 -10.92 9.34 -23.82
CA LYS A 306 -11.49 8.44 -22.80
C LYS A 306 -10.42 7.89 -21.86
N ARG A 307 -9.27 7.47 -22.39
CA ARG A 307 -8.13 6.97 -21.62
C ARG A 307 -7.61 8.01 -20.62
N ASN A 308 -7.40 9.24 -21.08
CA ASN A 308 -6.82 10.33 -20.28
C ASN A 308 -7.68 10.69 -19.06
N GLU A 309 -8.99 10.48 -19.16
CA GLU A 309 -9.94 10.75 -18.07
C GLU A 309 -9.97 9.69 -16.97
N LEU A 310 -9.30 8.55 -17.13
CA LEU A 310 -9.48 7.38 -16.24
C LEU A 310 -8.24 7.08 -15.38
N VAL A 311 -8.52 6.75 -14.11
CA VAL A 311 -7.60 6.08 -13.18
C VAL A 311 -8.16 4.71 -12.86
N ASP A 312 -7.42 3.67 -13.17
CA ASP A 312 -7.81 2.29 -12.82
C ASP A 312 -7.30 1.98 -11.40
N LEU A 313 -8.22 1.64 -10.49
CA LEU A 313 -7.95 1.39 -9.08
C LEU A 313 -8.16 -0.09 -8.75
N ILE A 314 -7.07 -0.80 -8.41
CA ILE A 314 -7.15 -2.16 -7.88
C ILE A 314 -7.56 -2.09 -6.40
N TRP A 315 -8.78 -2.50 -6.11
CA TRP A 315 -9.30 -2.63 -4.75
C TRP A 315 -9.39 -4.11 -4.36
N PHE A 316 -8.42 -4.57 -3.57
CA PHE A 316 -8.35 -5.98 -3.18
C PHE A 316 -7.70 -6.13 -1.79
N PRO A 317 -8.07 -7.14 -0.98
CA PRO A 317 -7.49 -7.36 0.34
C PRO A 317 -5.95 -7.41 0.38
N THR A 318 -5.38 -7.16 1.56
CA THR A 318 -3.93 -7.28 1.80
C THR A 318 -3.47 -8.72 1.59
N GLY A 319 -2.35 -8.93 0.90
CA GLY A 319 -1.85 -10.28 0.57
C GLY A 319 -2.54 -10.95 -0.62
N GLY A 320 -3.52 -10.28 -1.23
CA GLY A 320 -4.27 -10.82 -2.36
C GLY A 320 -3.56 -10.80 -3.72
N GLY A 321 -2.29 -10.37 -3.81
CA GLY A 321 -1.51 -10.43 -5.05
C GLY A 321 -1.70 -9.21 -5.97
N LYS A 322 -2.01 -8.04 -5.41
CA LYS A 322 -2.16 -6.78 -6.19
C LYS A 322 -0.89 -6.41 -6.96
N THR A 323 0.27 -6.74 -6.40
CA THR A 323 1.56 -6.37 -6.97
C THR A 323 1.84 -7.06 -8.29
N GLU A 324 1.56 -8.35 -8.37
CA GLU A 324 1.75 -9.13 -9.58
C GLU A 324 0.93 -8.57 -10.75
N ALA A 325 -0.28 -8.05 -10.50
CA ALA A 325 -1.12 -7.46 -11.54
C ALA A 325 -0.47 -6.23 -12.19
N TYR A 326 0.02 -5.27 -11.40
CA TYR A 326 0.68 -4.09 -11.96
C TYR A 326 2.10 -4.39 -12.46
N LEU A 327 2.80 -5.40 -11.93
CA LEU A 327 4.08 -5.88 -12.49
C LEU A 327 3.90 -6.46 -13.89
N GLY A 328 2.82 -7.20 -14.15
CA GLY A 328 2.48 -7.67 -15.49
C GLY A 328 2.25 -6.52 -16.48
N ILE A 329 1.55 -5.46 -16.05
CA ILE A 329 1.34 -4.25 -16.87
C ILE A 329 2.66 -3.53 -17.14
N ILE A 330 3.55 -3.43 -16.14
CA ILE A 330 4.89 -2.84 -16.31
C ILE A 330 5.68 -3.62 -17.36
N ALA A 331 5.71 -4.95 -17.26
CA ALA A 331 6.42 -5.81 -18.19
C ALA A 331 5.90 -5.63 -19.62
N PHE A 332 4.58 -5.68 -19.80
CA PHE A 332 3.93 -5.45 -21.09
C PHE A 332 4.29 -4.07 -21.67
N ASN A 333 4.14 -3.00 -20.90
CA ASN A 333 4.40 -1.63 -21.35
C ASN A 333 5.87 -1.45 -21.77
N ILE A 334 6.83 -1.93 -20.97
CA ILE A 334 8.27 -1.83 -21.28
C ILE A 334 8.59 -2.54 -22.60
N ILE A 335 8.10 -3.77 -22.77
CA ILE A 335 8.36 -4.57 -23.96
C ILE A 335 7.70 -3.92 -25.18
N TYR A 336 6.40 -3.62 -25.10
CA TYR A 336 5.63 -3.06 -26.20
C TYR A 336 6.19 -1.71 -26.67
N ARG A 337 6.54 -0.82 -25.73
CA ARG A 337 7.15 0.49 -26.03
C ARG A 337 8.49 0.35 -26.74
N ARG A 338 9.32 -0.63 -26.36
CA ARG A 338 10.62 -0.87 -27.00
C ARG A 338 10.49 -1.49 -28.39
N LEU A 339 9.56 -2.43 -28.56
CA LEU A 339 9.26 -3.03 -29.87
C LEU A 339 8.74 -1.99 -30.87
N THR A 340 7.80 -1.14 -30.45
CA THR A 340 7.10 -0.22 -31.37
C THR A 340 7.79 1.12 -31.56
N LYS A 341 8.46 1.66 -30.53
CA LYS A 341 9.08 3.01 -30.58
C LYS A 341 10.61 2.97 -30.74
N GLY A 342 11.22 1.78 -30.73
CA GLY A 342 12.66 1.60 -30.87
C GLY A 342 13.45 2.46 -29.89
N GLU A 343 14.44 3.21 -30.38
CA GLU A 343 15.28 4.07 -29.53
C GLU A 343 14.53 5.21 -28.82
N LYS A 344 13.37 5.63 -29.34
CA LYS A 344 12.52 6.62 -28.65
C LYS A 344 11.85 6.01 -27.40
N GLY A 345 11.72 4.68 -27.36
CA GLY A 345 11.13 3.93 -26.26
C GLY A 345 12.03 3.78 -25.04
N TYR A 346 13.28 4.23 -25.09
CA TYR A 346 14.26 4.15 -23.99
C TYR A 346 13.92 5.09 -22.80
N GLY A 347 14.85 5.22 -21.84
CA GLY A 347 14.68 6.04 -20.64
C GLY A 347 13.52 5.59 -19.74
N THR A 348 13.00 6.51 -18.93
CA THR A 348 11.92 6.23 -17.97
C THR A 348 10.61 5.92 -18.69
N THR A 349 10.17 4.67 -18.60
CA THR A 349 8.88 4.21 -19.10
C THR A 349 7.81 4.26 -18.00
N VAL A 350 8.19 3.88 -16.77
CA VAL A 350 7.26 3.77 -15.64
C VAL A 350 7.79 4.53 -14.42
N ILE A 351 6.90 5.29 -13.77
CA ILE A 351 7.13 5.83 -12.42
C ILE A 351 6.26 5.05 -11.44
N MET A 352 6.90 4.26 -10.58
CA MET A 352 6.23 3.60 -9.46
C MET A 352 6.57 4.34 -8.18
N ARG A 353 5.55 4.78 -7.45
CA ARG A 353 5.76 5.65 -6.27
C ARG A 353 4.99 5.22 -5.04
N TYR A 354 5.62 5.52 -3.90
CA TYR A 354 5.13 5.18 -2.57
C TYR A 354 5.07 6.40 -1.67
N THR A 355 4.24 6.31 -0.64
CA THR A 355 4.15 7.34 0.39
C THR A 355 5.27 7.23 1.42
N LEU A 356 5.62 6.02 1.87
CA LEU A 356 6.56 5.75 2.98
C LEU A 356 7.89 5.14 2.51
N ARG A 357 8.99 5.56 3.17
CA ARG A 357 10.40 5.28 2.81
C ARG A 357 10.89 3.87 3.13
N LEU A 358 10.22 3.14 4.02
CA LEU A 358 10.63 1.78 4.44
C LEU A 358 9.99 0.69 3.56
N LEU A 359 8.74 0.93 3.13
CA LEU A 359 7.95 0.03 2.27
C LEU A 359 8.61 -0.20 0.91
N THR A 360 9.46 0.74 0.52
CA THR A 360 10.16 0.80 -0.75
C THR A 360 11.07 -0.42 -0.95
N LEU A 361 11.73 -0.99 0.07
CA LEU A 361 12.78 -1.99 -0.18
C LEU A 361 12.26 -3.37 -0.62
N GLN A 362 11.29 -3.96 0.10
CA GLN A 362 10.77 -5.29 -0.26
C GLN A 362 10.05 -5.27 -1.62
N GLN A 363 9.29 -4.21 -1.88
CA GLN A 363 8.64 -4.03 -3.17
C GLN A 363 9.63 -3.68 -4.28
N PHE A 364 10.70 -2.95 -3.96
CA PHE A 364 11.81 -2.71 -4.88
C PHE A 364 12.49 -4.02 -5.27
N GLN A 365 12.80 -4.89 -4.32
CA GLN A 365 13.40 -6.20 -4.60
C GLN A 365 12.52 -7.07 -5.52
N ARG A 366 11.19 -7.05 -5.33
CA ARG A 366 10.25 -7.76 -6.22
C ARG A 366 10.28 -7.17 -7.63
N ALA A 367 10.27 -5.84 -7.75
CA ALA A 367 10.40 -5.16 -9.04
C ALA A 367 11.78 -5.39 -9.69
N THR A 368 12.85 -5.48 -8.91
CA THR A 368 14.21 -5.79 -9.39
C THR A 368 14.25 -7.16 -10.06
N ARG A 369 13.59 -8.19 -9.49
CA ARG A 369 13.53 -9.52 -10.14
C ARG A 369 12.84 -9.46 -11.50
N LEU A 370 11.74 -8.71 -11.62
CA LEU A 370 11.09 -8.52 -12.92
C LEU A 370 12.02 -7.84 -13.92
N ILE A 371 12.70 -6.77 -13.50
CA ILE A 371 13.60 -6.00 -14.36
C ILE A 371 14.81 -6.84 -14.79
N MET A 372 15.35 -7.66 -13.91
CA MET A 372 16.38 -8.65 -14.25
C MET A 372 15.86 -9.70 -15.24
N ALA A 373 14.63 -10.20 -15.07
CA ALA A 373 14.03 -11.11 -16.04
C ALA A 373 13.86 -10.45 -17.42
N LEU A 374 13.45 -9.18 -17.47
CA LEU A 374 13.33 -8.41 -18.72
C LEU A 374 14.70 -8.15 -19.37
N GLU A 375 15.72 -7.84 -18.57
CA GLU A 375 17.09 -7.65 -19.07
C GLU A 375 17.70 -8.95 -19.59
N LEU A 376 17.42 -10.07 -18.94
CA LEU A 376 17.82 -11.39 -19.42
C LEU A 376 17.15 -11.72 -20.77
N ILE A 377 15.83 -11.48 -20.89
CA ILE A 377 15.09 -11.64 -22.15
C ILE A 377 15.64 -10.72 -23.25
N ARG A 378 16.09 -9.50 -22.91
CA ARG A 378 16.72 -8.57 -23.86
C ARG A 378 18.04 -9.12 -24.41
N ASN A 379 18.81 -9.85 -23.60
CA ASN A 379 20.09 -10.43 -23.97
C ASN A 379 19.98 -11.81 -24.65
N TRP A 380 18.81 -12.41 -24.71
CA TRP A 380 18.63 -13.64 -25.50
C TRP A 380 18.83 -13.33 -26.99
N ASP A 381 19.94 -13.81 -27.55
CA ASP A 381 20.32 -13.64 -28.96
C ASP A 381 19.40 -14.40 -29.93
N GLU A 382 18.62 -15.35 -29.42
CA GLU A 382 17.74 -16.19 -30.22
C GLU A 382 16.50 -15.42 -30.69
N HIS A 383 16.28 -15.39 -32.01
CA HIS A 383 15.08 -14.87 -32.71
C HIS A 383 14.94 -13.36 -32.91
N ASN A 384 16.00 -12.57 -32.76
CA ASN A 384 15.94 -11.14 -33.15
C ASN A 384 14.79 -10.41 -32.41
N ILE A 385 14.62 -10.71 -31.11
CA ILE A 385 13.54 -10.16 -30.26
C ILE A 385 13.57 -8.62 -30.29
N ASN A 386 14.76 -8.04 -30.49
CA ASN A 386 15.04 -6.63 -30.74
C ASN A 386 14.37 -5.68 -29.73
N LEU A 387 14.71 -5.85 -28.45
CA LEU A 387 14.34 -4.92 -27.37
C LEU A 387 15.32 -3.74 -27.23
N GLY A 388 16.23 -3.59 -28.19
CA GLY A 388 17.22 -2.53 -28.27
C GLY A 388 18.47 -2.73 -27.39
N ASN A 389 19.36 -1.74 -27.46
CA ASN A 389 20.70 -1.79 -26.86
C ASN A 389 20.80 -1.11 -25.48
N GLU A 390 19.84 -0.26 -25.09
CA GLU A 390 19.84 0.38 -23.76
C GLU A 390 19.33 -0.61 -22.70
N PRO A 391 20.05 -0.89 -21.60
CA PRO A 391 19.61 -1.86 -20.58
C PRO A 391 18.23 -1.57 -20.00
N VAL A 392 17.46 -2.62 -19.68
CA VAL A 392 16.23 -2.51 -18.89
C VAL A 392 16.61 -2.42 -17.42
N SER A 393 16.45 -1.24 -16.81
CA SER A 393 16.97 -0.96 -15.47
C SER A 393 15.95 -0.37 -14.50
N ILE A 394 16.23 -0.52 -13.22
CA ILE A 394 15.43 0.01 -12.11
C ILE A 394 16.25 0.98 -11.27
N GLY A 395 15.70 2.15 -10.96
CA GLY A 395 16.35 3.14 -10.11
C GLY A 395 15.60 3.39 -8.81
N LEU A 396 16.31 3.41 -7.68
CA LEU A 396 15.73 3.70 -6.37
C LEU A 396 15.86 5.19 -6.03
N TRP A 397 14.83 5.97 -6.35
CA TRP A 397 14.79 7.41 -6.14
C TRP A 397 14.19 7.76 -4.76
N VAL A 398 15.00 7.56 -3.71
CA VAL A 398 14.59 7.75 -2.30
C VAL A 398 15.49 8.75 -1.58
N GLY A 399 15.00 9.40 -0.52
CA GLY A 399 15.74 10.46 0.19
C GLY A 399 17.08 9.96 0.79
N SER A 400 18.01 10.88 1.07
CA SER A 400 19.37 10.56 1.57
C SER A 400 19.44 9.87 2.93
N GLY A 401 18.31 9.74 3.63
CA GLY A 401 18.24 8.96 4.87
C GLY A 401 18.38 7.46 4.65
N PHE A 402 18.20 6.97 3.41
CA PHE A 402 18.25 5.54 3.09
C PHE A 402 19.50 5.17 2.28
N ILE A 403 19.72 5.84 1.13
CA ILE A 403 20.91 5.68 0.29
C ILE A 403 21.43 7.08 -0.09
N PRO A 404 22.75 7.27 -0.27
CA PRO A 404 23.29 8.55 -0.69
C PRO A 404 22.69 9.07 -1.99
N ASN A 405 22.45 10.39 -2.04
CA ASN A 405 22.04 11.06 -3.27
C ASN A 405 23.22 11.39 -4.19
N LYS A 406 24.47 11.17 -3.76
CA LYS A 406 25.69 11.53 -4.48
C LYS A 406 26.57 10.29 -4.71
N LEU A 407 27.32 10.29 -5.81
CA LEU A 407 28.27 9.23 -6.13
C LEU A 407 29.49 9.24 -5.22
N ARG A 408 30.18 10.38 -5.08
CA ARG A 408 31.34 10.56 -4.19
C ARG A 408 31.12 11.73 -3.22
N LYS A 409 31.79 11.69 -2.06
CA LYS A 409 31.90 12.84 -1.16
C LYS A 409 32.64 13.99 -1.87
N LYS A 410 32.24 15.24 -1.63
CA LYS A 410 33.00 16.41 -2.13
C LYS A 410 34.13 16.74 -1.15
N ASN A 411 35.36 16.85 -1.65
CA ASN A 411 36.61 17.01 -0.87
C ASN A 411 36.68 18.24 0.09
N ASN A 412 35.70 19.15 0.14
CA ASN A 412 35.84 20.47 0.78
C ASN A 412 34.78 20.85 1.84
N TYR A 413 34.03 19.93 2.46
CA TYR A 413 33.13 20.27 3.58
C TYR A 413 33.17 19.26 4.74
N ARG A 414 32.80 19.76 5.95
CA ARG A 414 32.95 19.20 7.31
C ARG A 414 32.76 17.67 7.46
N ASN A 415 33.36 17.11 8.52
CA ASN A 415 33.31 15.69 8.91
C ASN A 415 31.89 15.08 9.08
N ASP A 416 30.83 15.89 9.08
CA ASP A 416 29.44 15.46 9.31
C ASP A 416 28.63 15.13 8.04
N GLU A 417 29.19 15.23 6.83
CA GLU A 417 28.47 14.87 5.58
C GLU A 417 28.37 13.35 5.33
N ILE A 418 27.18 12.91 4.92
CA ILE A 418 26.85 11.52 4.53
C ILE A 418 27.77 11.06 3.39
N PRO A 419 28.38 9.84 3.46
CA PRO A 419 29.25 9.31 2.40
C PRO A 419 28.51 9.16 1.07
N GLY A 420 29.23 9.25 -0.05
CA GLY A 420 28.71 8.91 -1.38
C GLY A 420 28.55 7.40 -1.57
N LEU A 421 27.85 6.99 -2.63
CA LEU A 421 27.65 5.57 -2.94
C LEU A 421 28.98 4.85 -3.21
N ALA A 422 29.91 5.47 -3.95
CA ALA A 422 31.24 4.93 -4.22
C ALA A 422 32.02 4.73 -2.92
N ASP A 423 31.97 5.72 -2.00
CA ASP A 423 32.66 5.63 -0.71
C ASP A 423 32.13 4.48 0.17
N ILE A 424 30.82 4.20 0.05
CA ILE A 424 30.17 3.06 0.74
C ILE A 424 30.64 1.72 0.14
N VAL A 425 30.75 1.64 -1.18
CA VAL A 425 31.18 0.43 -1.90
C VAL A 425 32.66 0.14 -1.64
N GLU A 426 33.52 1.15 -1.72
CA GLU A 426 34.96 1.04 -1.42
C GLU A 426 35.20 0.60 0.04
N ASN A 427 34.27 0.90 0.96
CA ASN A 427 34.34 0.52 2.39
C ASN A 427 33.18 -0.41 2.79
N ILE A 428 32.85 -1.40 1.96
CA ILE A 428 31.66 -2.23 2.14
C ILE A 428 31.65 -2.99 3.47
N GLU A 429 32.81 -3.41 3.97
CA GLU A 429 32.96 -4.10 5.26
C GLU A 429 32.31 -3.36 6.43
N GLN A 430 32.48 -2.04 6.47
CA GLN A 430 31.95 -1.17 7.52
C GLN A 430 30.53 -0.69 7.23
N ASN A 431 30.05 -0.85 5.99
CA ASN A 431 28.81 -0.24 5.49
C ASN A 431 27.79 -1.23 4.92
N GLN A 432 27.92 -2.54 5.18
CA GLN A 432 27.05 -3.61 4.66
C GLN A 432 25.54 -3.36 4.82
N GLY A 433 25.11 -2.58 5.82
CA GLY A 433 23.70 -2.25 6.07
C GLY A 433 23.11 -1.17 5.14
N LYS A 434 23.96 -0.43 4.40
CA LYS A 434 23.54 0.75 3.63
C LYS A 434 23.17 0.44 2.18
N ILE A 435 23.61 -0.70 1.64
CA ILE A 435 23.24 -1.14 0.29
C ILE A 435 22.00 -2.06 0.38
N PRO A 436 20.96 -1.82 -0.44
CA PRO A 436 19.71 -2.58 -0.42
C PRO A 436 19.83 -4.03 -0.95
N LEU A 437 20.94 -4.35 -1.62
CA LEU A 437 21.25 -5.63 -2.23
C LEU A 437 22.38 -6.31 -1.44
N LYS A 438 22.05 -7.36 -0.68
CA LYS A 438 23.06 -8.20 0.03
C LYS A 438 23.40 -9.47 -0.75
N VAL A 439 22.42 -10.00 -1.48
CA VAL A 439 22.58 -11.15 -2.37
C VAL A 439 22.13 -10.77 -3.78
N CYS A 440 22.57 -11.57 -4.75
CA CYS A 440 22.11 -11.52 -6.12
C CYS A 440 20.61 -11.84 -6.16
N PRO A 441 19.79 -10.94 -6.74
CA PRO A 441 18.36 -11.18 -6.77
C PRO A 441 17.87 -12.35 -7.62
N PHE A 442 18.77 -12.86 -8.46
CA PHE A 442 18.48 -13.88 -9.45
C PHE A 442 18.85 -15.27 -8.94
N CYS A 443 20.11 -15.51 -8.57
CA CYS A 443 20.57 -16.83 -8.13
C CYS A 443 20.72 -16.99 -6.61
N GLY A 444 20.60 -15.90 -5.83
CA GLY A 444 20.71 -15.92 -4.37
C GLY A 444 22.11 -15.90 -3.77
N THR A 445 23.16 -15.92 -4.61
CA THR A 445 24.57 -15.83 -4.16
C THR A 445 24.84 -14.51 -3.45
N LYS A 446 25.62 -14.52 -2.37
CA LYS A 446 26.06 -13.28 -1.68
C LYS A 446 26.83 -12.37 -2.64
N LEU A 447 26.53 -11.08 -2.59
CA LEU A 447 27.28 -10.08 -3.38
C LEU A 447 28.60 -9.67 -2.70
N TYR A 448 28.76 -10.03 -1.41
CA TYR A 448 29.95 -9.81 -0.62
C TYR A 448 30.32 -11.08 0.16
N SER A 449 31.57 -11.51 0.04
CA SER A 449 32.14 -12.64 0.79
C SER A 449 33.22 -12.14 1.75
N LYS A 450 33.05 -12.38 3.06
CA LYS A 450 34.09 -12.07 4.07
C LYS A 450 35.29 -13.01 3.97
N GLU A 451 35.07 -14.23 3.50
CA GLU A 451 36.08 -15.28 3.48
C GLU A 451 37.09 -15.06 2.36
N THR A 452 36.62 -14.59 1.21
CA THR A 452 37.46 -14.28 0.04
C THR A 452 37.75 -12.78 -0.11
N ASN A 453 37.07 -11.94 0.67
CA ASN A 453 37.08 -10.47 0.57
C ASN A 453 36.61 -9.94 -0.79
N ASP A 454 35.82 -10.72 -1.52
CA ASP A 454 35.28 -10.32 -2.82
C ASP A 454 33.97 -9.54 -2.67
N TYR A 455 33.85 -8.50 -3.48
CA TYR A 455 32.62 -7.74 -3.64
C TYR A 455 32.27 -7.55 -5.10
N GLY A 456 31.04 -7.88 -5.48
CA GLY A 456 30.57 -7.70 -6.86
C GLY A 456 30.33 -6.24 -7.26
N GLY A 457 30.58 -5.27 -6.39
CA GLY A 457 30.41 -3.85 -6.70
C GLY A 457 31.69 -3.22 -7.24
N ILE A 458 31.63 -2.71 -8.47
CA ILE A 458 32.73 -2.04 -9.15
C ILE A 458 32.47 -0.53 -9.17
N VAL A 459 33.49 0.25 -8.79
CA VAL A 459 33.45 1.72 -8.82
C VAL A 459 34.24 2.22 -10.02
N ASN A 460 33.52 2.78 -10.99
CA ASN A 460 34.08 3.51 -12.12
C ASN A 460 34.06 5.02 -11.83
N ASN A 461 34.82 5.82 -12.61
CA ASN A 461 34.95 7.28 -12.36
C ASN A 461 33.61 8.03 -12.24
N ASP A 462 32.58 7.59 -12.98
CA ASP A 462 31.24 8.20 -13.00
C ASP A 462 30.09 7.23 -12.66
N ASN A 463 30.38 5.98 -12.25
CA ASN A 463 29.34 4.96 -12.06
C ASN A 463 29.69 3.95 -10.95
N VAL A 464 28.66 3.37 -10.33
CA VAL A 464 28.77 2.21 -9.44
C VAL A 464 27.93 1.09 -10.06
N GLU A 465 28.58 -0.02 -10.36
CA GLU A 465 28.00 -1.18 -11.04
C GLU A 465 28.04 -2.39 -10.11
N PHE A 466 27.07 -3.29 -10.23
CA PHE A 466 26.96 -4.48 -9.38
C PHE A 466 26.90 -5.72 -10.26
N PHE A 467 27.67 -6.75 -9.90
CA PHE A 467 27.77 -8.04 -10.58
C PHE A 467 27.59 -9.17 -9.56
N CYS A 468 27.15 -10.34 -10.02
CA CYS A 468 27.05 -11.54 -9.22
C CYS A 468 28.43 -12.20 -9.06
N LEU A 469 28.72 -12.74 -7.87
CA LEU A 469 29.97 -13.47 -7.62
C LEU A 469 29.93 -14.94 -8.11
N ASN A 470 28.77 -15.45 -8.50
CA ASN A 470 28.64 -16.83 -9.00
C ASN A 470 28.93 -16.87 -10.50
N GLU A 471 30.01 -17.56 -10.89
CA GLU A 471 30.44 -17.73 -12.29
C GLU A 471 29.36 -18.37 -13.18
N ASN A 472 28.47 -19.19 -12.60
CA ASN A 472 27.37 -19.85 -13.32
C ASN A 472 26.10 -18.97 -13.47
N CYS A 473 26.16 -17.70 -13.06
CA CYS A 473 25.03 -16.77 -13.14
C CYS A 473 25.24 -15.78 -14.30
N ASP A 474 24.24 -15.56 -15.15
CA ASP A 474 24.32 -14.60 -16.27
C ASP A 474 24.66 -13.16 -15.82
N PHE A 475 24.36 -12.83 -14.56
CA PHE A 475 24.67 -11.53 -13.96
C PHE A 475 26.09 -11.44 -13.37
N ASN A 476 26.95 -12.45 -13.57
CA ASN A 476 28.38 -12.34 -13.32
C ASN A 476 29.06 -11.50 -14.39
N GLU A 477 28.74 -11.76 -15.66
CA GLU A 477 29.24 -11.00 -16.81
C GLU A 477 28.34 -9.80 -17.13
N THR A 478 27.02 -9.93 -16.90
CA THR A 478 26.06 -8.84 -17.12
C THR A 478 25.84 -8.04 -15.83
N GLN A 479 25.86 -6.71 -15.93
CA GLN A 479 25.56 -5.85 -14.79
C GLN A 479 24.14 -6.10 -14.24
N ILE A 480 24.01 -6.27 -12.92
CA ILE A 480 22.72 -6.19 -12.23
C ILE A 480 22.14 -4.78 -12.47
N PRO A 481 20.98 -4.65 -13.15
CA PRO A 481 20.54 -3.39 -13.75
C PRO A 481 19.83 -2.47 -12.73
N VAL A 482 20.55 -2.14 -11.66
CA VAL A 482 20.05 -1.39 -10.49
C VAL A 482 20.83 -0.09 -10.31
N LEU A 483 20.12 1.04 -10.22
CA LEU A 483 20.69 2.36 -9.94
C LEU A 483 20.26 2.82 -8.55
N LEU A 484 21.23 3.08 -7.66
CA LEU A 484 20.94 3.33 -6.24
C LEU A 484 21.10 4.80 -5.83
N CYS A 485 21.68 5.64 -6.68
CA CYS A 485 21.97 7.03 -6.38
C CYS A 485 21.24 8.00 -7.33
N ASP A 486 20.76 9.13 -6.81
CA ASP A 486 20.14 10.20 -7.60
C ASP A 486 21.03 10.66 -8.78
N GLU A 487 22.33 10.85 -8.56
CA GLU A 487 23.26 11.30 -9.62
C GLU A 487 23.35 10.29 -10.78
N GLN A 488 23.36 8.98 -10.47
CA GLN A 488 23.29 7.91 -11.48
C GLN A 488 21.94 7.90 -12.20
N ILE A 489 20.85 8.07 -11.45
CA ILE A 489 19.48 8.09 -11.98
C ILE A 489 19.27 9.26 -12.96
N TYR A 490 19.80 10.45 -12.67
CA TYR A 490 19.70 11.57 -13.61
C TYR A 490 20.62 11.37 -14.82
N MET A 491 21.83 10.85 -14.61
CA MET A 491 22.77 10.58 -15.69
C MET A 491 22.21 9.55 -16.68
N ASN A 492 21.72 8.42 -16.16
CA ASN A 492 21.15 7.29 -16.89
C ASN A 492 19.73 7.01 -16.36
N PRO A 493 18.69 7.69 -16.89
CA PRO A 493 17.31 7.48 -16.45
C PRO A 493 16.89 6.01 -16.54
N PRO A 494 16.47 5.38 -15.42
CA PRO A 494 16.12 3.97 -15.39
C PRO A 494 14.82 3.72 -16.16
N THR A 495 14.62 2.51 -16.68
CA THR A 495 13.34 2.12 -17.32
C THR A 495 12.17 2.15 -16.34
N LEU A 496 12.38 1.66 -15.12
CA LEU A 496 11.45 1.75 -14.00
C LEU A 496 12.02 2.67 -12.90
N LEU A 497 11.41 3.84 -12.71
CA LEU A 497 11.76 4.74 -11.62
C LEU A 497 10.93 4.40 -10.38
N PHE A 498 11.59 3.91 -9.35
CA PHE A 498 10.99 3.52 -8.09
C PHE A 498 11.24 4.59 -7.03
N GLY A 499 10.24 5.39 -6.67
CA GLY A 499 10.44 6.60 -5.86
C GLY A 499 9.46 6.81 -4.71
N THR A 500 9.72 7.83 -3.90
CA THR A 500 8.75 8.33 -2.91
C THR A 500 8.18 9.68 -3.33
N VAL A 501 6.92 9.95 -2.98
CA VAL A 501 6.25 11.23 -3.28
C VAL A 501 7.01 12.44 -2.71
N ASP A 502 7.75 12.25 -1.61
CA ASP A 502 8.62 13.29 -1.02
C ASP A 502 9.60 13.91 -2.04
N LYS A 503 10.05 13.14 -3.03
CA LYS A 503 11.03 13.60 -4.03
C LYS A 503 10.45 14.56 -5.06
N PHE A 504 9.12 14.68 -5.19
CA PHE A 504 8.52 15.60 -6.15
C PHE A 504 8.89 17.05 -5.89
N ALA A 505 8.99 17.43 -4.61
CA ALA A 505 9.49 18.74 -4.22
C ALA A 505 10.94 19.00 -4.70
N ARG A 506 11.76 17.95 -4.87
CA ARG A 506 13.14 18.09 -5.36
C ARG A 506 13.24 18.41 -6.84
N LEU A 507 12.21 18.15 -7.65
CA LEU A 507 12.23 18.46 -9.08
C LEU A 507 12.53 19.94 -9.31
N ALA A 508 11.90 20.85 -8.56
CA ALA A 508 12.17 22.29 -8.63
C ALA A 508 13.65 22.67 -8.42
N HIS A 509 14.37 21.88 -7.61
CA HIS A 509 15.77 22.13 -7.24
C HIS A 509 16.79 21.42 -8.15
N LYS A 510 16.37 20.39 -8.89
CA LYS A 510 17.26 19.47 -9.63
C LYS A 510 17.17 19.70 -11.13
N ILE A 511 17.63 20.87 -11.56
CA ILE A 511 17.65 21.28 -12.95
C ILE A 511 18.96 22.01 -13.21
N SER A 512 19.80 21.40 -14.03
CA SER A 512 21.18 21.81 -14.29
C SER A 512 21.60 21.46 -15.71
N ASP A 513 22.65 22.11 -16.22
CA ASP A 513 23.32 21.67 -17.45
C ASP A 513 24.21 20.44 -17.19
N ASN A 514 24.52 20.14 -15.92
CA ASN A 514 25.22 18.92 -15.55
C ASN A 514 24.24 17.74 -15.55
N LYS A 515 24.56 16.70 -16.33
CA LYS A 515 23.72 15.50 -16.50
C LYS A 515 23.41 14.79 -15.18
N ASN A 516 24.33 14.83 -14.23
CA ASN A 516 24.16 14.17 -12.93
C ASN A 516 23.23 14.94 -11.95
N ASP A 517 22.75 16.12 -12.33
CA ASP A 517 21.90 16.97 -11.48
C ASP A 517 20.67 17.52 -12.23
N ASP A 518 20.26 16.82 -13.29
CA ASP A 518 19.20 17.24 -14.20
C ASP A 518 18.01 16.27 -14.24
N SER A 519 16.98 16.59 -13.46
CA SER A 519 15.76 15.79 -13.36
C SER A 519 14.86 15.84 -14.60
N ARG A 520 15.08 16.77 -15.55
CA ARG A 520 14.34 16.81 -16.82
C ARG A 520 14.54 15.53 -17.64
N ARG A 521 15.70 14.90 -17.49
CA ARG A 521 16.07 13.64 -18.16
C ARG A 521 15.15 12.49 -17.80
N LEU A 522 14.52 12.52 -16.62
CA LEU A 522 13.52 11.53 -16.21
C LEU A 522 12.24 11.58 -17.04
N PHE A 523 11.96 12.71 -17.68
CA PHE A 523 10.76 12.96 -18.48
C PHE A 523 11.08 13.02 -19.98
N GLY A 524 12.13 12.33 -20.44
CA GLY A 524 12.50 12.28 -21.86
C GLY A 524 13.29 13.50 -22.40
N HIS A 525 13.43 14.56 -21.62
CA HIS A 525 14.09 15.80 -22.05
C HIS A 525 15.62 15.71 -21.88
N ARG A 526 16.30 15.00 -22.81
CA ARG A 526 17.77 14.85 -22.85
C ARG A 526 18.42 16.02 -23.64
N ARG A 527 19.15 16.94 -22.97
CA ARG A 527 19.94 18.01 -23.63
C ARG A 527 21.36 17.56 -24.02
N GLY A 528 21.93 18.15 -25.09
CA GLY A 528 23.32 17.95 -25.54
C GLY A 528 23.46 17.47 -27.00
N LYS A 529 24.69 17.20 -27.47
CA LYS A 529 24.97 16.75 -28.87
C LYS A 529 24.36 15.39 -29.24
N ASN A 530 24.01 14.55 -28.25
CA ASN A 530 23.30 13.27 -28.46
C ASN A 530 21.79 13.44 -28.19
N LYS A 531 21.12 14.26 -29.00
CA LYS A 531 19.65 14.42 -28.98
C LYS A 531 18.96 13.15 -29.53
N LYS A 532 18.90 12.07 -28.75
CA LYS A 532 17.87 11.05 -29.00
C LYS A 532 16.62 11.51 -28.22
N ASN A 533 15.58 11.95 -28.93
CA ASN A 533 14.29 12.30 -28.34
C ASN A 533 13.66 11.02 -27.79
N VAL A 534 13.76 10.86 -26.47
CA VAL A 534 13.14 9.76 -25.74
C VAL A 534 11.76 10.21 -25.27
N LEU A 535 10.79 9.31 -25.27
CA LEU A 535 9.43 9.61 -24.84
C LEU A 535 9.37 9.83 -23.31
N PRO A 536 8.46 10.68 -22.80
CA PRO A 536 8.18 10.76 -21.37
C PRO A 536 7.61 9.43 -20.83
N PRO A 537 7.48 9.25 -19.50
CA PRO A 537 6.87 8.07 -18.90
C PRO A 537 5.39 7.89 -19.32
N ASP A 538 5.01 6.66 -19.71
CA ASP A 538 3.63 6.34 -20.13
C ASP A 538 2.76 5.86 -18.97
N LEU A 539 3.37 5.42 -17.87
CA LEU A 539 2.67 4.79 -16.74
C LEU A 539 3.14 5.34 -15.39
N ILE A 540 2.18 5.74 -14.56
CA ILE A 540 2.38 6.14 -13.17
C ILE A 540 1.58 5.18 -12.28
N ILE A 541 2.26 4.55 -11.32
CA ILE A 541 1.63 3.64 -10.35
C ILE A 541 1.72 4.24 -8.94
N GLN A 542 0.56 4.42 -8.31
CA GLN A 542 0.43 4.83 -6.91
C GLN A 542 -0.07 3.67 -6.05
N ASP A 543 0.83 3.01 -5.33
CA ASP A 543 0.45 1.97 -4.35
C ASP A 543 0.07 2.59 -3.00
N GLU A 544 -0.74 1.86 -2.24
CA GLU A 544 -1.28 2.25 -0.94
C GLU A 544 -1.93 3.65 -0.95
N LEU A 545 -2.86 3.87 -1.89
CA LEU A 545 -3.55 5.16 -2.11
C LEU A 545 -4.15 5.76 -0.82
N HIS A 546 -4.59 4.90 0.09
CA HIS A 546 -5.18 5.30 1.37
C HIS A 546 -4.19 6.03 2.30
N LEU A 547 -2.89 5.92 2.06
CA LEU A 547 -1.86 6.66 2.80
C LEU A 547 -1.73 8.12 2.33
N LEU A 548 -2.25 8.45 1.15
CA LEU A 548 -2.39 9.84 0.69
C LEU A 548 -3.65 10.47 1.31
N ASN A 549 -3.56 10.74 2.61
CA ASN A 549 -4.63 11.36 3.39
C ASN A 549 -4.24 12.72 3.97
N GLY A 550 -5.27 13.53 4.28
CA GLY A 550 -5.12 14.78 4.99
C GLY A 550 -4.11 15.74 4.33
N PRO A 551 -3.14 16.30 5.08
CA PRO A 551 -2.21 17.28 4.54
C PRO A 551 -1.25 16.73 3.49
N LEU A 552 -0.77 15.49 3.64
CA LEU A 552 0.15 14.88 2.67
C LEU A 552 -0.56 14.59 1.35
N GLY A 553 -1.78 14.04 1.40
CA GLY A 553 -2.59 13.85 0.18
C GLY A 553 -2.91 15.18 -0.50
N SER A 554 -3.17 16.23 0.27
CA SER A 554 -3.44 17.57 -0.28
C SER A 554 -2.22 18.20 -0.95
N SER A 555 -1.02 18.04 -0.37
CA SER A 555 0.20 18.55 -1.00
C SER A 555 0.55 17.76 -2.27
N VAL A 556 0.47 16.43 -2.22
CA VAL A 556 0.70 15.56 -3.38
C VAL A 556 -0.25 15.90 -4.52
N GLY A 557 -1.55 16.05 -4.24
CA GLY A 557 -2.55 16.39 -5.26
C GLY A 557 -2.23 17.68 -6.03
N LEU A 558 -1.55 18.66 -5.43
CA LEU A 558 -1.10 19.85 -6.17
C LEU A 558 0.11 19.56 -7.08
N PHE A 559 1.05 18.73 -6.64
CA PHE A 559 2.22 18.34 -7.43
C PHE A 559 1.86 17.42 -8.60
N GLU A 560 0.78 16.64 -8.50
CA GLU A 560 0.32 15.79 -9.59
C GLU A 560 0.06 16.57 -10.88
N TYR A 561 -0.41 17.81 -10.79
CA TYR A 561 -0.62 18.67 -11.96
C TYR A 561 0.69 18.97 -12.71
N ALA A 562 1.80 19.14 -11.99
CA ALA A 562 3.11 19.29 -12.63
C ALA A 562 3.59 17.95 -13.20
N ILE A 563 3.53 16.85 -12.42
CA ILE A 563 3.99 15.54 -12.88
C ILE A 563 3.23 15.09 -14.14
N ASP A 564 1.91 15.25 -14.15
CA ASP A 564 1.05 14.94 -15.28
C ASP A 564 1.46 15.76 -16.52
N ARG A 565 1.69 17.07 -16.37
CA ARG A 565 2.15 17.92 -17.48
C ARG A 565 3.54 17.53 -17.98
N LEU A 566 4.48 17.22 -17.09
CA LEU A 566 5.84 16.80 -17.46
C LEU A 566 5.87 15.45 -18.18
N ALA A 567 4.89 14.58 -17.90
CA ALA A 567 4.76 13.28 -18.53
C ALA A 567 3.82 13.29 -19.76
N THR A 568 3.21 14.44 -20.09
CA THR A 568 2.29 14.56 -21.22
C THR A 568 3.06 14.66 -22.53
N GLN A 569 2.64 13.90 -23.54
CA GLN A 569 3.13 13.99 -24.91
C GLN A 569 2.07 14.60 -25.82
N THR A 570 2.46 15.39 -26.81
CA THR A 570 1.57 15.87 -27.87
C THR A 570 1.84 15.10 -29.17
N ILE A 571 0.85 14.41 -29.70
CA ILE A 571 0.89 13.77 -31.02
C ILE A 571 -0.31 14.29 -31.83
N ASN A 572 -0.08 14.84 -33.02
CA ASN A 572 -1.14 15.37 -33.89
C ASN A 572 -2.12 16.33 -33.18
N ASN A 573 -1.59 17.24 -32.35
CA ASN A 573 -2.35 18.17 -31.49
C ASN A 573 -3.23 17.51 -30.41
N ILE A 574 -3.09 16.20 -30.19
CA ILE A 574 -3.76 15.47 -29.12
C ILE A 574 -2.78 15.28 -27.98
N GLU A 575 -3.18 15.69 -26.78
CA GLU A 575 -2.42 15.45 -25.55
C GLU A 575 -2.64 14.01 -25.08
N ILE A 576 -1.56 13.24 -24.93
CA ILE A 576 -1.55 11.89 -24.37
C ILE A 576 -0.97 12.02 -22.98
N HIS A 577 -1.83 11.79 -21.99
CA HIS A 577 -1.43 11.82 -20.59
C HIS A 577 -0.89 10.45 -20.15
N PRO A 578 -0.02 10.39 -19.13
CA PRO A 578 0.40 9.11 -18.57
C PRO A 578 -0.81 8.34 -18.05
N LYS A 579 -0.84 7.03 -18.26
CA LYS A 579 -1.80 6.14 -17.62
C LYS A 579 -1.52 6.13 -16.12
N VAL A 580 -2.54 6.34 -15.30
CA VAL A 580 -2.42 6.27 -13.84
C VAL A 580 -3.15 5.02 -13.35
N ILE A 581 -2.40 4.18 -12.63
CA ILE A 581 -2.92 3.00 -11.94
C ILE A 581 -2.71 3.20 -10.45
N SER A 582 -3.70 2.83 -9.65
CA SER A 582 -3.58 2.89 -8.20
C SER A 582 -4.03 1.60 -7.53
N SER A 583 -3.56 1.36 -6.31
CA SER A 583 -3.95 0.19 -5.52
C SER A 583 -4.21 0.53 -4.06
N THR A 584 -5.19 -0.16 -3.47
CA THR A 584 -5.51 -0.05 -2.04
C THR A 584 -6.27 -1.27 -1.54
N ALA A 585 -6.18 -1.55 -0.24
CA ALA A 585 -7.02 -2.56 0.42
C ALA A 585 -8.26 -1.95 1.12
N THR A 586 -8.21 -0.65 1.42
CA THR A 586 -9.26 0.04 2.19
C THR A 586 -9.44 1.42 1.60
N ILE A 587 -10.59 1.69 0.99
CA ILE A 587 -10.95 3.01 0.46
C ILE A 587 -12.46 3.14 0.48
N LYS A 588 -12.92 4.39 0.58
CA LYS A 588 -14.31 4.80 0.44
C LYS A 588 -14.36 6.22 -0.12
N ASN A 589 -15.39 6.56 -0.89
CA ASN A 589 -15.45 7.79 -1.70
C ASN A 589 -14.22 7.91 -2.61
N SER A 590 -13.88 6.81 -3.29
CA SER A 590 -12.71 6.78 -4.15
C SER A 590 -12.79 7.78 -5.30
N ASP A 591 -14.00 8.07 -5.80
CA ASP A 591 -14.26 9.08 -6.84
C ASP A 591 -13.78 10.47 -6.42
N GLU A 592 -14.14 10.94 -5.24
CA GLU A 592 -13.76 12.27 -4.77
C GLU A 592 -12.26 12.37 -4.49
N GLN A 593 -11.67 11.33 -3.89
CA GLN A 593 -10.23 11.29 -3.60
C GLN A 593 -9.42 11.29 -4.91
N ILE A 594 -9.76 10.44 -5.87
CA ILE A 594 -9.02 10.37 -7.15
C ILE A 594 -9.24 11.62 -7.99
N LYS A 595 -10.45 12.18 -8.00
CA LYS A 595 -10.73 13.44 -8.68
C LYS A 595 -9.92 14.59 -8.08
N ALA A 596 -9.77 14.64 -6.75
CA ALA A 596 -8.93 15.65 -6.11
C ALA A 596 -7.43 15.45 -6.35
N LEU A 597 -6.92 14.21 -6.40
CA LEU A 597 -5.48 13.93 -6.65
C LEU A 597 -5.08 14.09 -8.12
N PHE A 598 -5.86 13.51 -9.02
CA PHE A 598 -5.47 13.28 -10.42
C PHE A 598 -6.34 14.02 -11.43
N ASN A 599 -7.44 14.64 -11.00
CA ASN A 599 -8.44 15.26 -11.88
C ASN A 599 -9.00 14.31 -12.95
N ARG A 600 -9.28 13.07 -12.53
CA ARG A 600 -9.73 11.97 -13.38
C ARG A 600 -10.85 11.20 -12.68
N LYS A 601 -11.64 10.45 -13.44
CA LYS A 601 -12.67 9.52 -12.93
C LYS A 601 -12.00 8.19 -12.53
N VAL A 602 -12.47 7.57 -11.46
CA VAL A 602 -11.96 6.25 -11.04
C VAL A 602 -12.73 5.12 -11.71
N GLN A 603 -12.03 4.06 -12.05
CA GLN A 603 -12.59 2.74 -12.32
C GLN A 603 -12.05 1.75 -11.30
N ILE A 604 -12.87 1.46 -10.28
CA ILE A 604 -12.56 0.44 -9.27
C ILE A 604 -12.66 -0.94 -9.90
N PHE A 605 -11.67 -1.79 -9.68
CA PHE A 605 -11.69 -3.20 -10.08
C PHE A 605 -11.18 -4.10 -8.95
N PRO A 606 -11.79 -5.27 -8.70
CA PRO A 606 -13.03 -5.75 -9.32
C PRO A 606 -14.26 -4.98 -8.82
N LYS A 607 -15.34 -4.97 -9.61
CA LYS A 607 -16.65 -4.51 -9.15
C LYS A 607 -17.24 -5.57 -8.21
N PRO A 608 -17.88 -5.18 -7.09
CA PRO A 608 -18.45 -6.13 -6.15
C PRO A 608 -19.69 -6.86 -6.70
N GLY A 609 -20.32 -6.37 -7.77
CA GLY A 609 -21.60 -6.89 -8.25
C GLY A 609 -22.73 -6.56 -7.28
N VAL A 610 -23.51 -7.56 -6.87
CA VAL A 610 -24.72 -7.39 -6.05
C VAL A 610 -24.57 -7.98 -4.64
N PHE A 611 -23.62 -8.89 -4.43
CA PHE A 611 -23.39 -9.56 -3.15
C PHE A 611 -22.03 -9.18 -2.59
N HIS A 612 -21.92 -9.03 -1.27
CA HIS A 612 -20.66 -8.63 -0.63
C HIS A 612 -19.63 -9.77 -0.54
N ASP A 613 -20.07 -11.02 -0.68
CA ASP A 613 -19.31 -12.24 -0.49
C ASP A 613 -18.93 -12.96 -1.80
N ASP A 614 -19.43 -12.49 -2.95
CA ASP A 614 -19.10 -13.00 -4.28
C ASP A 614 -19.03 -11.86 -5.30
N SER A 615 -17.83 -11.63 -5.83
CA SER A 615 -17.54 -10.65 -6.89
C SER A 615 -16.98 -11.29 -8.17
N PHE A 616 -17.12 -12.61 -8.34
CA PHE A 616 -16.41 -13.46 -9.30
C PHE A 616 -14.90 -13.54 -9.09
N PHE A 617 -14.24 -12.41 -8.85
CA PHE A 617 -12.79 -12.29 -8.71
C PHE A 617 -12.29 -12.50 -7.28
N ALA A 618 -13.18 -12.30 -6.30
CA ALA A 618 -12.97 -12.61 -4.90
C ALA A 618 -14.27 -13.18 -4.31
N VAL A 619 -14.14 -14.30 -3.61
CA VAL A 619 -15.26 -14.99 -2.97
C VAL A 619 -14.89 -15.35 -1.54
N TYR A 620 -15.86 -15.32 -0.62
CA TYR A 620 -15.67 -15.85 0.72
C TYR A 620 -15.57 -17.36 0.65
N GLU A 621 -14.48 -17.92 1.17
CA GLU A 621 -14.22 -19.35 1.15
C GLU A 621 -15.28 -20.08 1.99
N ARG A 622 -15.79 -21.20 1.46
CA ARG A 622 -16.83 -22.00 2.09
C ARG A 622 -16.40 -23.46 2.20
N ASP A 623 -16.77 -24.10 3.30
CA ASP A 623 -16.58 -25.54 3.49
C ASP A 623 -17.62 -26.37 2.72
N GLU A 624 -17.53 -27.71 2.79
CA GLU A 624 -18.47 -28.63 2.15
C GLU A 624 -19.92 -28.44 2.62
N ASN A 625 -20.11 -27.89 3.83
CA ASN A 625 -21.41 -27.59 4.44
C ASN A 625 -21.89 -26.16 4.16
N ASN A 626 -21.21 -25.43 3.28
CA ASN A 626 -21.52 -24.04 2.89
C ASN A 626 -21.36 -23.00 4.03
N HIS A 627 -20.57 -23.31 5.06
CA HIS A 627 -20.18 -22.36 6.11
C HIS A 627 -18.91 -21.59 5.71
N TYR A 628 -18.81 -20.34 6.17
CA TYR A 628 -17.60 -19.55 5.92
C TYR A 628 -16.39 -20.12 6.64
N VAL A 629 -15.31 -20.31 5.89
CA VAL A 629 -14.00 -20.65 6.45
C VAL A 629 -13.37 -19.37 6.98
N SER A 630 -12.97 -19.37 8.25
CA SER A 630 -12.29 -18.24 8.90
C SER A 630 -10.88 -18.62 9.29
N LYS A 631 -9.93 -17.72 9.04
CA LYS A 631 -8.56 -17.82 9.57
C LYS A 631 -8.31 -16.89 10.74
N ARG A 632 -9.22 -15.95 11.02
CA ARG A 632 -9.00 -14.92 12.02
C ARG A 632 -10.22 -14.73 12.89
N LYS A 633 -10.03 -14.95 14.18
CA LYS A 633 -11.01 -14.65 15.20
C LYS A 633 -10.69 -13.31 15.85
N TYR A 634 -11.68 -12.43 15.94
CA TYR A 634 -11.62 -11.17 16.68
C TYR A 634 -12.29 -11.34 18.03
N LEU A 635 -11.67 -10.81 19.08
CA LEU A 635 -12.17 -10.83 20.46
C LEU A 635 -12.27 -9.41 21.02
N GLY A 636 -13.45 -8.99 21.45
CA GLY A 636 -13.69 -7.67 22.03
C GLY A 636 -13.52 -7.67 23.54
N ILE A 637 -12.73 -6.74 24.08
CA ILE A 637 -12.51 -6.63 25.53
C ILE A 637 -12.74 -5.18 25.96
N LEU A 638 -13.69 -4.96 26.86
CA LEU A 638 -13.94 -3.68 27.52
C LEU A 638 -13.72 -3.82 29.03
N PRO A 639 -12.70 -3.16 29.62
CA PRO A 639 -12.43 -3.32 31.04
C PRO A 639 -13.41 -2.48 31.87
N THR A 640 -14.42 -3.13 32.44
CA THR A 640 -15.36 -2.52 33.38
C THR A 640 -14.78 -2.54 34.81
N GLY A 641 -14.62 -1.37 35.43
CA GLY A 641 -14.14 -1.25 36.82
C GLY A 641 -12.62 -1.43 37.01
N LYS A 642 -11.84 -1.55 35.92
CA LYS A 642 -10.37 -1.52 35.93
C LYS A 642 -9.84 -0.58 34.85
N THR A 643 -8.60 -0.12 35.03
CA THR A 643 -7.93 0.69 34.01
C THR A 643 -7.52 -0.19 32.84
N GLN A 644 -7.54 0.38 31.63
CA GLN A 644 -7.09 -0.30 30.41
C GLN A 644 -5.68 -0.89 30.58
N ILE A 645 -4.75 -0.13 31.16
CA ILE A 645 -3.36 -0.56 31.39
C ILE A 645 -3.29 -1.83 32.26
N LYS A 646 -4.12 -1.93 33.30
CA LYS A 646 -4.11 -3.11 34.16
C LYS A 646 -4.58 -4.35 33.41
N THR A 647 -5.66 -4.22 32.64
CA THR A 647 -6.18 -5.32 31.80
C THR A 647 -5.19 -5.70 30.70
N GLN A 648 -4.57 -4.71 30.06
CA GLN A 648 -3.49 -4.92 29.08
C GLN A 648 -2.36 -5.77 29.65
N ASN A 649 -1.81 -5.38 30.81
CA ASN A 649 -0.71 -6.13 31.44
C ASN A 649 -1.11 -7.56 31.81
N GLN A 650 -2.39 -7.77 32.18
CA GLN A 650 -2.94 -9.08 32.46
C GLN A 650 -3.08 -9.93 31.19
N LEU A 651 -3.58 -9.35 30.09
CA LEU A 651 -3.74 -10.04 28.80
C LEU A 651 -2.39 -10.46 28.23
N ILE A 652 -1.39 -9.57 28.26
CA ILE A 652 -0.02 -9.90 27.86
C ILE A 652 0.49 -11.07 28.70
N ALA A 653 0.39 -11.00 30.03
CA ALA A 653 0.84 -12.06 30.93
C ALA A 653 0.17 -13.42 30.65
N ILE A 654 -1.14 -13.44 30.39
CA ILE A 654 -1.89 -14.66 30.03
C ILE A 654 -1.36 -15.27 28.74
N ASN A 655 -1.20 -14.47 27.68
CA ASN A 655 -0.70 -14.94 26.40
C ASN A 655 0.73 -15.49 26.50
N LEU A 656 1.60 -14.82 27.26
CA LEU A 656 2.97 -15.29 27.49
C LEU A 656 2.98 -16.63 28.25
N ALA A 657 2.12 -16.79 29.27
CA ALA A 657 2.05 -18.00 30.08
C ALA A 657 1.50 -19.19 29.28
N TYR A 658 0.48 -18.97 28.43
CA TYR A 658 -0.16 -20.02 27.65
C TYR A 658 0.81 -20.73 26.70
N ARG A 659 1.83 -20.03 26.19
CA ARG A 659 2.90 -20.63 25.37
C ARG A 659 3.66 -21.74 26.08
N ILE A 660 3.88 -21.60 27.39
CA ILE A 660 4.55 -22.63 28.19
C ILE A 660 3.67 -23.87 28.30
N ILE A 661 2.36 -23.67 28.51
CA ILE A 661 1.40 -24.77 28.62
C ILE A 661 1.42 -25.61 27.35
N GLU A 662 1.36 -24.97 26.18
CA GLU A 662 1.40 -25.67 24.90
C GLU A 662 2.76 -26.30 24.59
N ASP A 663 3.87 -25.63 24.95
CA ASP A 663 5.20 -26.21 24.78
C ASP A 663 5.39 -27.46 25.65
N ASN A 664 4.90 -27.45 26.90
CA ASN A 664 4.94 -28.60 27.81
C ASN A 664 4.08 -29.78 27.32
N LYS A 665 3.05 -29.51 26.50
CA LYS A 665 2.25 -30.55 25.83
C LYS A 665 2.93 -31.14 24.59
N ASN A 666 4.16 -30.73 24.26
CA ASN A 666 4.86 -31.13 23.04
C ASN A 666 4.05 -30.83 21.76
N CYS A 667 3.37 -29.68 21.69
CA CYS A 667 2.65 -29.30 20.48
C CYS A 667 3.57 -29.13 19.26
N ASP A 668 3.00 -29.08 18.05
CA ASP A 668 3.75 -28.89 16.81
C ASP A 668 4.66 -27.64 16.90
N GLU A 669 5.91 -27.77 16.43
CA GLU A 669 6.87 -26.66 16.40
C GLU A 669 6.34 -25.48 15.59
N ASN A 670 5.56 -25.75 14.53
CA ASN A 670 4.93 -24.69 13.76
C ASN A 670 3.93 -23.89 14.60
N VAL A 671 3.10 -24.57 15.40
CA VAL A 671 2.14 -23.92 16.30
C VAL A 671 2.89 -23.05 17.32
N LEU A 672 3.97 -23.56 17.90
CA LEU A 672 4.81 -22.75 18.79
C LEU A 672 5.36 -21.52 18.07
N ASN A 673 5.90 -21.68 16.87
CA ASN A 673 6.45 -20.58 16.08
C ASN A 673 5.41 -19.48 15.80
N TYR A 674 4.20 -19.87 15.43
CA TYR A 674 3.10 -18.97 15.09
C TYR A 674 2.57 -18.14 16.28
N PHE A 675 2.52 -18.75 17.46
CA PHE A 675 1.97 -18.11 18.67
C PHE A 675 3.06 -17.59 19.64
N HIS A 676 4.34 -17.79 19.32
CA HIS A 676 5.47 -17.38 20.18
C HIS A 676 5.66 -15.87 20.30
N THR A 677 5.27 -15.06 19.32
CA THR A 677 5.47 -13.59 19.40
C THR A 677 4.12 -12.90 19.49
N LEU A 678 3.95 -12.07 20.53
CA LEU A 678 2.72 -11.30 20.74
C LEU A 678 2.91 -9.91 20.16
N VAL A 679 2.11 -9.56 19.15
CA VAL A 679 2.09 -8.19 18.65
C VAL A 679 1.19 -7.35 19.54
N SER A 680 1.71 -6.27 20.12
CA SER A 680 0.92 -5.28 20.85
C SER A 680 0.89 -3.98 20.04
N TYR A 681 -0.26 -3.66 19.46
CA TYR A 681 -0.48 -2.50 18.60
C TYR A 681 -0.97 -1.29 19.39
N TYR A 682 -0.50 -0.10 19.00
CA TYR A 682 -0.83 1.19 19.62
C TYR A 682 -1.06 2.27 18.57
N GLY A 683 -2.08 3.10 18.77
CA GLY A 683 -2.35 4.27 17.92
C GLY A 683 -1.39 5.45 18.14
N SER A 684 -0.51 5.38 19.16
CA SER A 684 0.44 6.47 19.45
C SER A 684 1.79 6.00 19.97
N LYS A 685 2.86 6.70 19.56
CA LYS A 685 4.23 6.47 20.07
C LYS A 685 4.32 6.66 21.60
N ARG A 686 3.47 7.51 22.18
CA ARG A 686 3.43 7.77 23.62
C ARG A 686 2.95 6.55 24.40
N GLU A 687 1.97 5.81 23.89
CA GLU A 687 1.45 4.60 24.54
C GLU A 687 2.44 3.43 24.44
N VAL A 688 3.18 3.33 23.33
CA VAL A 688 4.31 2.39 23.21
C VAL A 688 5.33 2.62 24.32
N GLY A 689 5.82 3.87 24.47
CA GLY A 689 6.81 4.20 25.48
C GLY A 689 6.35 3.92 26.91
N LYS A 690 5.05 4.12 27.20
CA LYS A 690 4.44 3.77 28.49
C LYS A 690 4.42 2.26 28.75
N THR A 691 4.18 1.45 27.72
CA THR A 691 4.14 -0.01 27.89
C THR A 691 5.56 -0.56 27.99
N ALA A 692 6.48 -0.08 27.15
CA ALA A 692 7.89 -0.49 27.16
C ALA A 692 8.51 -0.34 28.56
N SER A 693 8.25 0.76 29.26
CA SER A 693 8.75 0.98 30.63
C SER A 693 8.10 0.09 31.70
N GLN A 694 6.96 -0.56 31.39
CA GLN A 694 6.26 -1.44 32.32
C GLN A 694 6.60 -2.92 32.15
N ILE A 695 7.32 -3.30 31.08
CA ILE A 695 7.61 -4.70 30.77
C ILE A 695 8.42 -5.36 31.89
N ASP A 696 9.54 -4.74 32.27
CA ASP A 696 10.45 -5.31 33.26
C ASP A 696 9.91 -5.31 34.70
N THR A 697 8.90 -4.47 34.97
CA THR A 697 8.29 -4.31 36.30
C THR A 697 6.92 -4.97 36.37
N PHE A 698 5.87 -4.33 35.86
CA PHE A 698 4.49 -4.75 36.07
C PHE A 698 4.10 -6.00 35.26
N ILE A 699 4.50 -6.06 33.98
CA ILE A 699 4.16 -7.22 33.13
C ILE A 699 4.90 -8.45 33.63
N ARG A 700 6.19 -8.33 33.99
CA ARG A 700 6.97 -9.43 34.58
C ARG A 700 6.36 -9.94 35.90
N MET A 701 5.90 -9.06 36.78
CA MET A 701 5.20 -9.44 38.01
C MET A 701 3.89 -10.17 37.73
N ASN A 702 3.06 -9.64 36.83
CA ASN A 702 1.79 -10.28 36.45
C ASN A 702 2.02 -11.63 35.77
N TYR A 703 3.00 -11.71 34.86
CA TYR A 703 3.40 -12.95 34.20
C TYR A 703 3.85 -14.01 35.21
N SER A 704 4.68 -13.64 36.19
CA SER A 704 5.09 -14.54 37.27
C SER A 704 3.89 -15.02 38.09
N THR A 705 2.95 -14.12 38.39
CA THR A 705 1.72 -14.45 39.13
C THR A 705 0.81 -15.41 38.35
N VAL A 706 0.57 -15.13 37.06
CA VAL A 706 -0.25 -15.97 36.18
C VAL A 706 0.41 -17.33 35.98
N ARG A 707 1.71 -17.37 35.70
CA ARG A 707 2.49 -18.60 35.57
C ARG A 707 2.42 -19.45 36.84
N ASN A 708 2.62 -18.86 38.02
CA ASN A 708 2.56 -19.58 39.29
C ASN A 708 1.14 -20.10 39.60
N ARG A 709 0.08 -19.52 39.01
CA ARG A 709 -1.30 -20.00 39.18
C ARG A 709 -1.67 -21.09 38.18
N LEU A 710 -1.29 -20.92 36.92
CA LEU A 710 -1.69 -21.82 35.83
C LEU A 710 -0.76 -23.03 35.68
N ILE A 711 0.51 -22.89 36.06
CA ILE A 711 1.59 -23.79 35.68
C ILE A 711 2.46 -24.16 36.90
N PHE A 712 1.86 -24.15 38.09
CA PHE A 712 2.56 -24.49 39.33
C PHE A 712 3.14 -25.92 39.26
N GLY A 713 4.43 -26.06 39.55
CA GLY A 713 5.11 -27.36 39.61
C GLY A 713 5.50 -27.98 38.25
N GLN A 714 5.17 -27.37 37.11
CA GLN A 714 5.61 -27.89 35.80
C GLN A 714 7.00 -27.37 35.41
N PRO A 715 7.74 -28.10 34.56
CA PRO A 715 8.99 -27.59 34.00
C PRO A 715 8.76 -26.31 33.20
N VAL A 716 9.66 -25.34 33.38
CA VAL A 716 9.67 -24.09 32.60
C VAL A 716 11.04 -23.95 31.95
N HIS A 717 11.06 -23.99 30.63
CA HIS A 717 12.31 -23.80 29.89
C HIS A 717 12.89 -22.39 30.17
N ARG A 718 14.23 -22.31 30.30
CA ARG A 718 14.95 -21.05 30.63
C ARG A 718 14.60 -19.88 29.71
N GLN A 719 14.20 -20.17 28.47
CA GLN A 719 13.81 -19.15 27.50
C GLN A 719 12.61 -18.30 27.95
N TYR A 720 11.68 -18.88 28.70
CA TYR A 720 10.46 -18.23 29.16
C TYR A 720 10.62 -17.48 30.50
N LEU A 721 11.82 -17.43 31.07
CA LEU A 721 12.09 -16.74 32.35
C LEU A 721 12.28 -15.23 32.18
N LEU A 722 12.69 -14.79 31.00
CA LEU A 722 12.91 -13.38 30.66
C LEU A 722 11.97 -13.01 29.53
N ILE A 723 11.37 -11.82 29.62
CA ILE A 723 10.52 -11.28 28.57
C ILE A 723 11.39 -10.40 27.70
N LYS A 724 11.57 -10.77 26.43
CA LYS A 724 12.22 -9.92 25.43
C LYS A 724 11.19 -9.21 24.60
N PHE A 725 11.40 -7.92 24.38
CA PHE A 725 10.57 -7.14 23.47
C PHE A 725 11.40 -6.43 22.41
N LEU A 726 10.76 -6.19 21.27
CA LEU A 726 11.27 -5.32 20.21
C LEU A 726 10.20 -4.28 19.86
N GLU A 727 10.64 -3.20 19.22
CA GLU A 727 9.76 -2.15 18.77
C GLU A 727 9.76 -2.01 17.25
N LEU A 728 8.57 -1.79 16.69
CA LEU A 728 8.34 -1.42 15.31
C LEU A 728 7.57 -0.10 15.28
N THR A 729 8.29 0.99 15.52
CA THR A 729 7.71 2.33 15.56
C THR A 729 8.53 3.32 14.74
N GLY A 730 7.88 4.35 14.21
CA GLY A 730 8.56 5.38 13.42
C GLY A 730 9.45 6.33 14.26
N ARG A 731 9.87 5.93 15.47
CA ARG A 731 10.85 6.65 16.29
C ARG A 731 12.26 6.07 16.13
N LEU A 732 12.35 4.82 15.70
CA LEU A 732 13.59 4.14 15.42
C LEU A 732 14.17 4.65 14.10
N SER A 733 15.49 4.56 13.95
CA SER A 733 16.12 4.76 12.66
C SER A 733 15.70 3.65 11.68
N ASP A 734 15.73 3.93 10.38
CA ASP A 734 15.35 2.93 9.38
C ASP A 734 16.23 1.66 9.48
N ASP A 735 17.52 1.81 9.84
CA ASP A 735 18.44 0.69 10.07
C ASP A 735 18.07 -0.15 11.30
N ASP A 736 17.62 0.48 12.38
CA ASP A 736 17.14 -0.24 13.57
C ASP A 736 15.84 -0.99 13.28
N VAL A 737 14.94 -0.39 12.49
CA VAL A 737 13.72 -1.08 12.06
C VAL A 737 14.06 -2.30 11.22
N LYS A 738 14.96 -2.18 10.24
CA LYS A 738 15.43 -3.33 9.45
C LYS A 738 15.98 -4.43 10.35
N LYS A 739 16.93 -4.11 11.24
CA LYS A 739 17.52 -5.09 12.17
C LYS A 739 16.44 -5.80 13.00
N ASN A 740 15.46 -5.05 13.52
CA ASN A 740 14.36 -5.62 14.29
C ASN A 740 13.49 -6.55 13.44
N LEU A 741 13.23 -6.21 12.17
CA LEU A 741 12.46 -7.06 11.25
C LEU A 741 13.17 -8.38 10.99
N GLN A 742 14.48 -8.36 10.72
CA GLN A 742 15.28 -9.57 10.50
C GLN A 742 15.23 -10.51 11.72
N ILE A 743 15.13 -9.96 12.93
CA ILE A 743 14.99 -10.76 14.15
C ILE A 743 13.57 -11.34 14.27
N ILE A 744 12.54 -10.57 13.92
CA ILE A 744 11.14 -11.00 14.01
C ILE A 744 10.81 -12.06 12.96
N GLU A 745 11.38 -12.01 11.76
CA GLU A 745 11.12 -12.96 10.67
C GLU A 745 11.69 -14.37 10.90
N LYS A 746 12.66 -14.53 11.81
CA LYS A 746 13.26 -15.84 12.12
C LYS A 746 12.24 -16.81 12.71
N ASN A 747 12.26 -18.05 12.23
CA ASN A 747 11.45 -19.15 12.76
C ASN A 747 12.03 -19.71 14.06
N LEU A 748 11.14 -20.03 14.99
CA LEU A 748 11.45 -20.70 16.25
C LEU A 748 11.37 -22.22 16.06
N TYR A 749 12.50 -22.91 16.21
CA TYR A 749 12.57 -24.37 16.28
C TYR A 749 13.10 -24.82 17.64
N ARG A 750 12.67 -25.98 18.16
CA ARG A 750 13.13 -26.44 19.49
C ARG A 750 14.63 -26.70 19.53
N LYS A 751 15.21 -27.17 18.41
CA LYS A 751 16.67 -27.40 18.25
C LYS A 751 17.50 -26.12 18.38
N ASN A 752 16.92 -24.96 18.04
CA ASN A 752 17.62 -23.66 18.06
C ASN A 752 17.58 -22.96 19.43
N ARG A 753 16.96 -23.59 20.46
CA ARG A 753 16.77 -23.00 21.79
C ARG A 753 18.04 -22.91 22.66
N ILE A 754 19.11 -23.62 22.26
CA ILE A 754 20.37 -23.71 22.99
C ILE A 754 21.23 -22.46 22.77
N ASP A 755 20.99 -21.72 21.68
CA ASP A 755 21.82 -20.60 21.28
C ASP A 755 21.51 -19.33 22.10
N LYS A 756 22.47 -18.90 22.94
CA LYS A 756 22.37 -17.73 23.82
C LYS A 756 22.16 -16.41 23.05
N TYR A 757 22.52 -16.39 21.77
CA TYR A 757 22.65 -15.17 20.96
C TYR A 757 21.52 -14.94 19.94
N ARG A 758 20.61 -15.90 19.72
CA ARG A 758 19.54 -15.81 18.70
C ARG A 758 18.14 -15.95 19.31
N LYS A 759 17.69 -14.96 20.09
CA LYS A 759 16.33 -14.98 20.66
C LYS A 759 15.36 -14.13 19.85
N ILE A 760 14.35 -14.80 19.30
CA ILE A 760 13.12 -14.22 18.77
C ILE A 760 12.40 -13.47 19.91
N PRO A 761 11.75 -12.32 19.66
CA PRO A 761 11.07 -11.55 20.70
C PRO A 761 9.77 -12.23 21.18
N ASP A 762 9.51 -12.13 22.48
CA ASP A 762 8.23 -12.55 23.08
C ASP A 762 7.12 -11.56 22.77
N ILE A 763 7.46 -10.26 22.72
CA ILE A 763 6.53 -9.14 22.48
C ILE A 763 7.10 -8.22 21.40
N VAL A 764 6.25 -7.80 20.46
CA VAL A 764 6.56 -6.73 19.51
C VAL A 764 5.62 -5.56 19.77
N LEU A 765 6.17 -4.42 20.20
CA LEU A 765 5.40 -3.19 20.37
C LEU A 765 5.37 -2.42 19.04
N ALA A 766 4.19 -2.27 18.46
CA ALA A 766 4.02 -1.72 17.12
C ALA A 766 3.08 -0.52 17.10
N THR A 767 3.33 0.42 16.19
CA THR A 767 2.36 1.44 15.75
C THR A 767 1.93 1.17 14.32
N ASN A 768 1.38 2.16 13.63
CA ASN A 768 1.04 2.18 12.20
C ASN A 768 2.21 1.77 11.26
N MET A 769 3.41 1.50 11.77
CA MET A 769 4.48 0.91 10.95
C MET A 769 4.19 -0.54 10.60
N ILE A 770 3.49 -1.29 11.47
CA ILE A 770 3.13 -2.68 11.14
C ILE A 770 2.08 -2.76 10.04
N SER A 771 1.16 -1.79 9.96
CA SER A 771 0.12 -1.74 8.94
C SER A 771 0.68 -1.47 7.54
N VAL A 772 1.91 -0.97 7.44
CA VAL A 772 2.58 -0.57 6.20
C VAL A 772 3.44 -1.74 5.69
N GLY A 773 2.80 -2.62 4.91
CA GLY A 773 3.37 -3.67 4.04
C GLY A 773 4.55 -4.52 4.52
N LEU A 774 4.78 -4.66 5.81
CA LEU A 774 5.67 -5.68 6.38
C LEU A 774 5.03 -7.07 6.23
N ASP A 775 5.68 -8.00 5.53
CA ASP A 775 5.19 -9.36 5.29
C ASP A 775 5.86 -10.39 6.22
N ILE A 776 5.33 -10.53 7.45
CA ILE A 776 5.81 -11.52 8.42
C ILE A 776 4.76 -12.61 8.56
N SER A 777 4.98 -13.74 7.89
CA SER A 777 4.03 -14.86 7.86
C SER A 777 3.73 -15.48 9.22
N ARG A 778 4.69 -15.48 10.15
CA ARG A 778 4.61 -16.25 11.39
C ARG A 778 3.87 -15.58 12.56
N LEU A 779 3.30 -14.40 12.39
CA LEU A 779 2.62 -13.69 13.49
C LEU A 779 1.13 -14.07 13.51
N ASN A 780 0.66 -14.76 14.55
CA ASN A 780 -0.75 -15.19 14.63
C ASN A 780 -1.54 -14.58 15.80
N THR A 781 -0.93 -13.73 16.63
CA THR A 781 -1.62 -13.11 17.76
C THR A 781 -1.32 -11.62 17.87
N MET A 782 -2.38 -10.81 17.97
CA MET A 782 -2.28 -9.37 18.15
C MET A 782 -3.21 -8.89 19.28
N ILE A 783 -2.72 -7.96 20.11
CA ILE A 783 -3.54 -7.11 20.97
C ILE A 783 -3.57 -5.72 20.36
N VAL A 784 -4.76 -5.22 20.03
CA VAL A 784 -4.99 -3.83 19.62
C VAL A 784 -5.38 -3.02 20.85
N ASN A 785 -4.50 -2.12 21.30
CA ASN A 785 -4.73 -1.31 22.49
C ASN A 785 -5.40 0.02 22.13
N SER A 786 -6.69 0.11 22.44
CA SER A 786 -7.62 1.15 21.98
C SER A 786 -7.86 1.10 20.48
N MET A 787 -9.00 1.63 20.06
CA MET A 787 -9.27 1.77 18.63
C MET A 787 -8.34 2.84 18.02
N PRO A 788 -7.74 2.58 16.84
CA PRO A 788 -7.02 3.60 16.10
C PRO A 788 -7.96 4.71 15.63
N LYS A 789 -7.40 5.74 14.98
CA LYS A 789 -8.21 6.90 14.59
C LYS A 789 -9.27 6.57 13.55
N ASN A 790 -8.92 5.69 12.61
CA ASN A 790 -9.74 5.27 11.48
C ASN A 790 -9.82 3.74 11.46
N LEU A 791 -10.95 3.20 11.03
CA LEU A 791 -11.13 1.74 10.90
C LEU A 791 -10.24 1.15 9.80
N SER A 792 -9.89 1.91 8.76
CA SER A 792 -8.91 1.48 7.75
C SER A 792 -7.57 1.05 8.39
N GLU A 793 -7.09 1.82 9.36
CA GLU A 793 -5.85 1.52 10.08
C GLU A 793 -5.99 0.24 10.93
N TYR A 794 -7.16 0.06 11.56
CA TYR A 794 -7.49 -1.15 12.32
C TYR A 794 -7.46 -2.41 11.45
N ILE A 795 -8.11 -2.36 10.29
CA ILE A 795 -8.16 -3.46 9.32
C ILE A 795 -6.75 -3.80 8.85
N GLN A 796 -5.96 -2.79 8.46
CA GLN A 796 -4.62 -3.00 7.93
C GLN A 796 -3.60 -3.45 8.96
N ALA A 797 -3.74 -3.04 10.22
CA ALA A 797 -2.87 -3.50 11.30
C ALA A 797 -3.23 -4.93 11.69
N SER A 798 -4.52 -5.19 11.96
CA SER A 798 -5.00 -6.53 12.33
C SER A 798 -4.84 -7.54 11.21
N SER A 799 -4.83 -7.12 9.93
CA SER A 799 -4.56 -8.01 8.80
C SER A 799 -3.13 -8.53 8.70
N ARG A 800 -2.23 -8.03 9.54
CA ARG A 800 -0.82 -8.44 9.59
C ARG A 800 -0.59 -9.69 10.43
N VAL A 801 -1.62 -10.17 11.14
CA VAL A 801 -1.58 -11.47 11.83
C VAL A 801 -2.53 -12.47 11.20
N ALA A 802 -2.23 -13.77 11.36
CA ALA A 802 -3.04 -14.87 10.85
C ALA A 802 -3.17 -14.87 9.31
N ARG A 803 -2.04 -14.73 8.59
CA ARG A 803 -2.02 -14.74 7.10
C ARG A 803 -2.08 -16.15 6.53
N GLU A 804 -1.23 -17.03 7.04
CA GLU A 804 -1.11 -18.40 6.55
C GLU A 804 -2.01 -19.36 7.32
N LYS A 805 -1.97 -19.25 8.65
CA LYS A 805 -2.66 -20.11 9.61
C LYS A 805 -3.61 -19.31 10.49
N GLU A 806 -4.46 -20.03 11.20
CA GLU A 806 -5.44 -19.48 12.13
C GLU A 806 -4.79 -18.61 13.21
N GLY A 807 -5.46 -17.53 13.59
CA GLY A 807 -4.96 -16.65 14.65
C GLY A 807 -6.01 -15.75 15.28
N LEU A 808 -5.57 -14.99 16.29
CA LEU A 808 -6.41 -14.28 17.24
C LEU A 808 -6.05 -12.79 17.32
N VAL A 809 -7.05 -11.93 17.17
CA VAL A 809 -6.94 -10.48 17.38
C VAL A 809 -7.79 -10.06 18.56
N MET A 810 -7.14 -9.66 19.66
CA MET A 810 -7.80 -9.14 20.85
C MET A 810 -7.85 -7.61 20.80
N THR A 811 -9.05 -7.04 20.82
CA THR A 811 -9.25 -5.59 20.79
C THR A 811 -9.59 -5.08 22.19
N LEU A 812 -8.61 -4.44 22.83
CA LEU A 812 -8.76 -3.88 24.17
C LEU A 812 -9.23 -2.43 24.10
N HIS A 813 -10.52 -2.23 24.29
CA HIS A 813 -11.18 -0.93 24.24
C HIS A 813 -10.88 -0.08 25.48
N HIS A 814 -10.79 1.23 25.30
CA HIS A 814 -10.66 2.16 26.41
C HIS A 814 -12.04 2.50 27.01
N PRO A 815 -12.29 2.24 28.31
CA PRO A 815 -13.64 2.31 28.90
C PRO A 815 -14.21 3.73 29.00
N PHE A 816 -13.36 4.75 28.96
CA PHE A 816 -13.78 6.16 28.99
C PHE A 816 -13.75 6.88 27.63
N ARG A 817 -13.33 6.20 26.55
CA ARG A 817 -13.33 6.81 25.21
C ARG A 817 -14.63 6.43 24.53
N VAL A 818 -15.48 7.42 24.22
CA VAL A 818 -16.81 7.21 23.60
C VAL A 818 -16.71 6.39 22.31
N ARG A 819 -15.67 6.62 21.50
CA ARG A 819 -15.44 5.86 20.26
C ARG A 819 -15.18 4.38 20.53
N ASP A 820 -14.29 4.07 21.46
CA ASP A 820 -13.95 2.70 21.82
C ASP A 820 -15.16 1.97 22.41
N VAL A 821 -15.92 2.64 23.28
CA VAL A 821 -17.15 2.09 23.85
C VAL A 821 -18.17 1.80 22.73
N SER A 822 -18.41 2.75 21.84
CA SER A 822 -19.34 2.57 20.70
C SER A 822 -18.93 1.41 19.79
N HIS A 823 -17.64 1.25 19.51
CA HIS A 823 -17.13 0.11 18.73
C HIS A 823 -17.36 -1.23 19.45
N PHE A 824 -17.11 -1.29 20.77
CA PHE A 824 -17.38 -2.48 21.56
C PHE A 824 -18.88 -2.82 21.62
N GLU A 825 -19.74 -1.82 21.77
CA GLU A 825 -21.19 -1.98 21.79
C GLU A 825 -21.77 -2.52 20.46
N HIS A 826 -21.08 -2.26 19.35
CA HIS A 826 -21.43 -2.74 18.00
C HIS A 826 -20.47 -3.82 17.49
N PHE A 827 -19.74 -4.52 18.37
CA PHE A 827 -18.59 -5.35 17.99
C PHE A 827 -18.91 -6.34 16.85
N ASN A 828 -19.97 -7.14 17.01
CA ASN A 828 -20.36 -8.14 16.02
C ASN A 828 -20.84 -7.50 14.70
N GLU A 829 -21.58 -6.40 14.76
CA GLU A 829 -22.03 -5.69 13.54
C GLU A 829 -20.84 -5.12 12.76
N VAL A 830 -19.90 -4.49 13.47
CA VAL A 830 -18.71 -3.89 12.84
C VAL A 830 -17.83 -4.95 12.21
N HIS A 831 -17.55 -6.07 12.88
CA HIS A 831 -16.68 -7.11 12.32
C HIS A 831 -17.33 -7.90 11.17
N ASN A 832 -18.65 -8.12 11.21
CA ASN A 832 -19.36 -8.74 10.09
C ASN A 832 -19.51 -7.81 8.87
N LYS A 833 -19.44 -6.49 9.06
CA LYS A 833 -19.51 -5.49 7.97
C LYS A 833 -18.26 -4.62 7.89
N LEU A 834 -17.09 -5.19 8.17
CA LEU A 834 -15.85 -4.47 8.44
C LEU A 834 -15.50 -3.42 7.38
N TYR A 835 -15.60 -3.77 6.10
CA TYR A 835 -15.30 -2.86 5.00
C TYR A 835 -16.36 -1.76 4.80
N SER A 836 -17.61 -1.98 5.19
CA SER A 836 -18.67 -0.97 5.06
C SER A 836 -18.50 0.22 6.00
N TYR A 837 -17.81 0.00 7.14
CA TYR A 837 -17.54 1.00 8.16
C TYR A 837 -16.24 1.78 7.92
N VAL A 838 -15.49 1.47 6.85
CA VAL A 838 -14.32 2.26 6.46
C VAL A 838 -14.73 3.71 6.23
N GLU A 839 -14.04 4.66 6.86
CA GLU A 839 -14.34 6.08 6.70
C GLU A 839 -13.76 6.63 5.38
N PRO A 840 -14.44 7.58 4.72
CA PRO A 840 -13.90 8.24 3.52
C PRO A 840 -12.67 9.09 3.86
N ILE A 841 -11.73 9.15 2.93
CA ILE A 841 -10.51 9.96 3.07
C ILE A 841 -10.77 11.34 2.51
N SER A 842 -10.46 12.38 3.29
CA SER A 842 -10.57 13.78 2.86
C SER A 842 -9.21 14.36 2.47
N ILE A 843 -9.16 14.96 1.28
CA ILE A 843 -8.03 15.71 0.74
C ILE A 843 -8.51 16.97 0.03
N THR A 844 -7.75 18.06 0.14
CA THR A 844 -8.17 19.38 -0.37
C THR A 844 -6.97 20.16 -0.93
N PRO A 845 -6.47 19.82 -2.14
CA PRO A 845 -5.24 20.38 -2.70
C PRO A 845 -5.27 21.89 -2.99
N PHE A 846 -6.46 22.45 -3.24
CA PHE A 846 -6.61 23.85 -3.66
C PHE A 846 -7.05 24.80 -2.54
N THR A 847 -6.93 24.37 -1.27
CA THR A 847 -7.15 25.29 -0.15
C THR A 847 -6.10 26.39 -0.12
N HIS A 848 -6.47 27.57 0.36
CA HIS A 848 -5.55 28.72 0.43
C HIS A 848 -4.24 28.38 1.15
N LYS A 849 -4.28 27.52 2.18
CA LYS A 849 -3.07 27.08 2.90
C LYS A 849 -2.13 26.25 2.04
N VAL A 850 -2.66 25.31 1.25
CA VAL A 850 -1.84 24.44 0.38
C VAL A 850 -1.29 25.26 -0.79
N VAL A 851 -2.13 26.08 -1.42
CA VAL A 851 -1.74 26.99 -2.51
C VAL A 851 -0.59 27.89 -2.08
N ASN A 852 -0.74 28.62 -0.96
CA ASN A 852 0.31 29.51 -0.46
C ASN A 852 1.64 28.82 -0.14
N ARG A 853 1.61 27.53 0.17
CA ARG A 853 2.78 26.78 0.59
C ARG A 853 3.51 26.09 -0.56
N TYR A 854 2.76 25.53 -1.50
CA TYR A 854 3.31 24.62 -2.50
C TYR A 854 3.15 25.09 -3.94
N LEU A 855 2.19 25.98 -4.26
CA LEU A 855 1.94 26.39 -5.65
C LEU A 855 3.20 26.98 -6.29
N THR A 856 3.92 27.86 -5.59
CA THR A 856 5.18 28.42 -6.11
C THR A 856 6.23 27.35 -6.43
N THR A 857 6.29 26.25 -5.69
CA THR A 857 7.20 25.14 -6.00
C THR A 857 6.77 24.43 -7.29
N VAL A 858 5.46 24.22 -7.46
CA VAL A 858 4.87 23.63 -8.68
C VAL A 858 5.10 24.53 -9.90
N LEU A 859 4.94 25.85 -9.76
CA LEU A 859 5.20 26.83 -10.82
C LEU A 859 6.66 26.76 -11.29
N ILE A 860 7.63 26.72 -10.36
CA ILE A 860 9.05 26.59 -10.69
C ILE A 860 9.33 25.30 -11.46
N THR A 861 8.78 24.18 -10.98
CA THR A 861 8.95 22.89 -11.63
C THR A 861 8.42 22.95 -13.05
N MET A 862 7.21 23.45 -13.28
CA MET A 862 6.65 23.54 -14.62
C MET A 862 7.47 24.48 -15.53
N ILE A 863 7.74 25.70 -15.09
CA ILE A 863 8.44 26.72 -15.90
C ILE A 863 9.84 26.23 -16.27
N ARG A 864 10.63 25.78 -15.29
CA ARG A 864 12.03 25.41 -15.54
C ARG A 864 12.19 24.10 -16.32
N HIS A 865 11.22 23.19 -16.25
CA HIS A 865 11.26 21.94 -17.02
C HIS A 865 10.71 22.09 -18.44
N LEU A 866 9.66 22.88 -18.64
CA LEU A 866 8.94 22.98 -19.92
C LEU A 866 9.43 24.12 -20.80
N ILE A 867 9.89 25.23 -20.21
CA ILE A 867 10.30 26.41 -20.96
C ILE A 867 11.83 26.46 -21.02
N GLU A 868 12.37 26.29 -22.22
CA GLU A 868 13.81 26.19 -22.43
C GLU A 868 14.56 27.46 -21.97
N GLU A 869 13.95 28.63 -22.19
CA GLU A 869 14.48 29.96 -21.87
C GLU A 869 14.66 30.24 -20.38
N TYR A 870 13.94 29.53 -19.51
CA TYR A 870 13.95 29.71 -18.05
C TYR A 870 14.54 28.53 -17.30
N SER A 871 15.27 27.67 -18.00
CA SER A 871 15.64 26.39 -17.43
C SER A 871 16.88 26.44 -16.54
N LYS A 872 17.93 27.18 -16.96
CA LYS A 872 19.18 27.27 -16.19
C LYS A 872 18.98 28.14 -14.97
N ASN A 873 19.81 27.90 -13.96
CA ASN A 873 19.74 28.65 -12.71
C ASN A 873 19.93 30.18 -12.91
N THR A 874 20.73 30.60 -13.90
CA THR A 874 20.97 32.00 -14.25
C THR A 874 19.87 32.63 -15.11
N ASP A 875 19.02 31.80 -15.72
CA ASP A 875 17.98 32.27 -16.64
C ASP A 875 16.83 32.98 -15.93
N ALA A 876 16.81 32.94 -14.59
CA ALA A 876 15.92 33.78 -13.79
C ALA A 876 16.05 35.27 -14.15
N ASN A 877 17.20 35.70 -14.68
CA ASN A 877 17.45 37.07 -15.11
C ASN A 877 16.80 37.42 -16.47
N ASN A 878 16.33 36.44 -17.23
CA ASN A 878 15.85 36.63 -18.61
C ASN A 878 14.40 37.15 -18.66
N ILE A 879 13.64 37.14 -17.56
CA ILE A 879 12.23 37.57 -17.53
C ILE A 879 12.06 39.03 -18.00
N THR A 880 11.28 39.27 -19.06
CA THR A 880 10.93 40.59 -19.60
C THR A 880 9.48 40.96 -19.24
N GLU A 881 9.09 42.20 -19.54
CA GLU A 881 7.72 42.68 -19.30
C GLU A 881 6.69 41.98 -20.23
N ASP A 882 7.05 41.74 -21.50
CA ASP A 882 6.22 40.94 -22.41
C ASP A 882 6.08 39.48 -21.95
N ALA A 883 7.19 38.89 -21.50
CA ALA A 883 7.20 37.50 -21.05
C ALA A 883 6.45 37.25 -19.73
N GLU A 884 6.19 38.30 -18.94
CA GLU A 884 5.32 38.20 -17.76
C GLU A 884 3.90 37.77 -18.18
N THR A 885 3.35 38.45 -19.19
CA THR A 885 1.99 38.18 -19.68
C THR A 885 1.90 36.77 -20.26
N ASP A 886 2.89 36.36 -21.05
CA ASP A 886 2.95 35.04 -21.67
C ASP A 886 3.11 33.92 -20.63
N LEU A 887 3.94 34.12 -19.60
CA LEU A 887 4.11 33.15 -18.51
C LEU A 887 2.84 33.00 -17.67
N ILE A 888 2.17 34.11 -17.37
CA ILE A 888 0.88 34.09 -16.66
C ILE A 888 -0.13 33.32 -17.51
N ALA A 889 -0.25 33.63 -18.80
CA ALA A 889 -1.16 32.95 -19.71
C ALA A 889 -0.86 31.44 -19.77
N PHE A 890 0.40 31.07 -20.02
CA PHE A 890 0.82 29.67 -20.13
C PHE A 890 0.46 28.84 -18.89
N VAL A 891 0.76 29.33 -17.69
CA VAL A 891 0.51 28.55 -16.47
C VAL A 891 -0.96 28.64 -16.03
N TYR A 892 -1.56 29.82 -16.11
CA TYR A 892 -2.96 29.99 -15.71
C TYR A 892 -3.91 29.24 -16.64
N GLU A 893 -3.69 29.25 -17.95
CA GLU A 893 -4.53 28.54 -18.91
C GLU A 893 -4.53 27.03 -18.64
N TYR A 894 -3.38 26.46 -18.27
CA TYR A 894 -3.27 25.07 -17.86
C TYR A 894 -4.13 24.77 -16.61
N PHE A 895 -3.99 25.57 -15.55
CA PHE A 895 -4.79 25.39 -14.33
C PHE A 895 -6.27 25.68 -14.58
N ASN A 896 -6.61 26.72 -15.35
CA ASN A 896 -8.00 27.06 -15.67
C ASN A 896 -8.70 25.93 -16.44
N THR A 897 -8.02 25.39 -17.46
CA THR A 897 -8.55 24.27 -18.25
C THR A 897 -8.79 23.05 -17.38
N LYS A 898 -7.83 22.67 -16.53
CA LYS A 898 -7.95 21.46 -15.70
C LYS A 898 -8.93 21.65 -14.53
N LEU A 899 -8.91 22.79 -13.86
CA LEU A 899 -9.65 23.03 -12.62
C LEU A 899 -11.10 23.50 -12.82
N SER A 900 -11.47 23.98 -14.02
CA SER A 900 -12.85 24.40 -14.33
C SER A 900 -13.91 23.32 -14.06
N SER A 901 -13.53 22.04 -14.15
CA SER A 901 -14.41 20.89 -13.91
C SER A 901 -14.58 20.48 -12.44
N LEU A 902 -13.80 21.09 -11.54
CA LEU A 902 -13.78 20.75 -10.13
C LEU A 902 -14.69 21.70 -9.34
N PRO A 903 -15.64 21.17 -8.55
CA PRO A 903 -16.51 22.02 -7.73
C PRO A 903 -15.74 22.72 -6.60
N ASN A 904 -16.18 23.92 -6.23
CA ASN A 904 -15.69 24.67 -5.06
C ASN A 904 -14.20 25.07 -5.10
N ILE A 905 -13.64 25.33 -6.29
CA ILE A 905 -12.29 25.88 -6.45
C ILE A 905 -12.35 27.39 -6.63
N ASP A 906 -11.57 28.11 -5.83
CA ASP A 906 -11.35 29.55 -6.00
C ASP A 906 -10.29 29.80 -7.09
N LEU A 907 -10.72 29.75 -8.35
CA LEU A 907 -9.84 30.01 -9.50
C LEU A 907 -9.29 31.45 -9.50
N GLU A 908 -10.05 32.40 -8.95
CA GLU A 908 -9.63 33.78 -8.84
C GLU A 908 -8.46 33.92 -7.85
N TYR A 909 -8.51 33.19 -6.73
CA TYR A 909 -7.41 33.11 -5.78
C TYR A 909 -6.15 32.51 -6.40
N ILE A 910 -6.29 31.42 -7.18
CA ILE A 910 -5.16 30.80 -7.87
C ILE A 910 -4.57 31.77 -8.89
N LYS A 911 -5.40 32.44 -9.71
CA LYS A 911 -4.97 33.46 -10.66
C LYS A 911 -4.19 34.58 -9.97
N LYS A 912 -4.76 35.19 -8.94
CA LYS A 912 -4.12 36.24 -8.13
C LYS A 912 -2.80 35.76 -7.52
N HIS A 913 -2.71 34.50 -7.10
CA HIS A 913 -1.47 33.95 -6.56
C HIS A 913 -0.40 33.80 -7.65
N ILE A 914 -0.75 33.31 -8.84
CA ILE A 914 0.16 33.18 -10.00
C ILE A 914 0.67 34.55 -10.44
N GLU A 915 -0.25 35.50 -10.67
CA GLU A 915 0.08 36.90 -11.04
C GLU A 915 1.03 37.50 -10.00
N LYS A 916 0.69 37.40 -8.71
CA LYS A 916 1.53 37.92 -7.64
C LYS A 916 2.90 37.24 -7.56
N ALA A 917 2.98 35.93 -7.83
CA ALA A 917 4.25 35.23 -7.84
C ALA A 917 5.16 35.73 -8.97
N ILE A 918 4.63 35.87 -10.19
CA ILE A 918 5.38 36.34 -11.36
C ILE A 918 5.78 37.83 -11.21
N LEU A 919 4.87 38.69 -10.73
CA LEU A 919 5.18 40.08 -10.39
C LEU A 919 6.33 40.20 -9.38
N VAL A 920 6.34 39.38 -8.32
CA VAL A 920 7.44 39.37 -7.34
C VAL A 920 8.77 38.92 -7.96
N TRP A 921 8.73 38.01 -8.94
CA TRP A 921 9.93 37.62 -9.68
C TRP A 921 10.48 38.82 -10.48
N PHE A 922 9.62 39.52 -11.21
CA PHE A 922 9.99 40.70 -11.99
C PHE A 922 10.55 41.85 -11.11
N ASP A 923 9.87 42.16 -10.00
CA ASP A 923 10.34 43.16 -9.03
C ASP A 923 11.72 42.82 -8.45
N LYS A 924 11.97 41.53 -8.17
CA LYS A 924 13.28 41.06 -7.71
C LYS A 924 14.36 41.23 -8.77
N LYS A 925 14.05 41.00 -10.05
CA LYS A 925 14.99 41.29 -11.14
C LYS A 925 15.34 42.78 -11.17
N LYS A 926 14.36 43.68 -11.09
CA LYS A 926 14.58 45.14 -11.04
C LYS A 926 15.49 45.52 -9.86
N LYS A 927 15.21 45.00 -8.66
CA LYS A 927 16.01 45.24 -7.45
C LYS A 927 17.42 44.63 -7.50
N ALA A 928 17.59 43.49 -8.16
CA ALA A 928 18.91 42.89 -8.33
C ALA A 928 19.77 43.75 -9.28
N ASN A 929 19.18 44.18 -10.40
CA ASN A 929 19.83 45.04 -11.39
C ASN A 929 20.24 46.40 -10.78
N SER A 930 19.42 47.00 -9.90
CA SER A 930 19.75 48.28 -9.24
C SER A 930 20.96 48.20 -8.30
N ILE A 931 21.39 46.99 -7.90
CA ILE A 931 22.56 46.74 -7.04
C ILE A 931 23.68 46.05 -7.84
N ASN A 932 23.65 46.13 -9.19
CA ASN A 932 24.61 45.48 -10.09
C ASN A 932 24.77 43.96 -9.86
N LYS A 933 23.72 43.28 -9.41
CA LYS A 933 23.66 41.82 -9.27
C LYS A 933 22.71 41.21 -10.30
N LYS A 934 23.01 40.00 -10.77
CA LYS A 934 22.11 39.24 -11.64
C LYS A 934 21.15 38.38 -10.80
N LEU A 935 19.92 38.20 -11.27
CA LEU A 935 18.99 37.28 -10.61
C LEU A 935 19.32 35.82 -10.96
N SER A 936 19.24 34.92 -9.97
CA SER A 936 19.30 33.47 -10.19
C SER A 936 18.17 32.77 -9.46
N PHE A 937 17.76 31.57 -9.90
CA PHE A 937 16.69 30.82 -9.24
C PHE A 937 17.07 30.47 -7.80
N SER A 938 18.25 29.86 -7.63
CA SER A 938 18.85 29.47 -6.36
C SER A 938 20.32 29.96 -6.25
N ASN A 939 20.92 29.86 -5.05
CA ASN A 939 22.28 30.27 -4.65
C ASN A 939 22.51 31.76 -4.29
N ASN A 940 23.09 31.97 -3.09
CA ASN A 940 23.67 33.23 -2.62
C ASN A 940 25.17 33.29 -2.94
N LYS A 941 25.55 33.38 -4.22
CA LYS A 941 26.92 33.76 -4.59
C LYS A 941 27.02 35.28 -4.62
N ALA A 942 28.18 35.86 -4.28
CA ALA A 942 28.36 37.33 -4.17
C ALA A 942 27.85 38.14 -5.38
N LYS A 943 27.91 37.56 -6.59
CA LYS A 943 27.47 38.18 -7.86
C LYS A 943 25.98 38.00 -8.21
N TYR A 944 25.22 37.21 -7.43
CA TYR A 944 23.83 36.85 -7.74
C TYR A 944 22.89 37.09 -6.55
N THR A 945 21.64 37.41 -6.87
CA THR A 945 20.53 37.50 -5.90
C THR A 945 19.55 36.35 -6.16
N PRO A 946 19.19 35.52 -5.17
CA PRO A 946 18.30 34.39 -5.39
C PRO A 946 16.82 34.81 -5.46
N LEU A 947 16.09 34.20 -6.39
CA LEU A 947 14.63 34.30 -6.50
C LEU A 947 13.97 33.59 -5.31
N TYR A 948 14.44 32.40 -4.96
CA TYR A 948 13.94 31.64 -3.82
C TYR A 948 15.05 31.07 -2.94
N GLU A 949 14.70 30.80 -1.68
CA GLU A 949 15.53 30.06 -0.73
C GLU A 949 14.77 28.82 -0.23
N ASP A 950 15.51 27.84 0.27
CA ASP A 950 14.95 26.61 0.83
C ASP A 950 14.11 26.94 2.08
N ALA A 951 12.87 26.45 2.13
CA ALA A 951 11.93 26.71 3.21
C ALA A 951 12.48 26.32 4.60
N TYR A 952 13.43 25.38 4.66
CA TYR A 952 14.05 24.92 5.91
C TYR A 952 15.04 25.91 6.54
N LYS A 953 15.57 26.88 5.77
CA LYS A 953 16.66 27.77 6.22
C LYS A 953 16.22 29.06 6.92
N PHE A 954 14.92 29.38 6.99
CA PHE A 954 14.48 30.64 7.60
C PHE A 954 13.08 30.57 8.23
N SER A 955 13.00 30.82 9.54
CA SER A 955 11.75 31.06 10.27
C SER A 955 11.36 32.55 10.38
N GLN A 956 12.22 33.49 9.95
CA GLN A 956 12.02 34.94 10.19
C GLN A 956 12.44 35.88 9.04
N GLY A 957 12.09 35.57 7.79
CA GLY A 957 12.50 36.35 6.59
C GLY A 957 11.33 36.96 5.82
N ILE A 958 11.54 38.14 5.24
CA ILE A 958 10.56 39.12 4.71
C ILE A 958 9.79 38.66 3.44
N ASN A 959 10.20 37.59 2.73
CA ASN A 959 9.52 37.15 1.51
C ASN A 959 8.58 35.95 1.74
N LYS A 960 7.27 36.19 1.69
CA LYS A 960 6.24 35.18 1.99
C LYS A 960 5.89 34.24 0.82
N ILE A 961 6.18 34.59 -0.44
CA ILE A 961 5.60 33.92 -1.63
C ILE A 961 6.55 32.92 -2.31
N TRP A 962 7.82 33.28 -2.54
CA TRP A 962 8.83 32.40 -3.14
C TRP A 962 9.53 31.51 -2.11
N LYS A 963 8.74 30.72 -1.39
CA LYS A 963 9.22 29.64 -0.51
C LYS A 963 9.10 28.33 -1.26
N VAL A 964 10.22 27.66 -1.50
CA VAL A 964 10.25 26.42 -2.26
C VAL A 964 10.46 25.28 -1.29
N ALA A 965 9.48 24.37 -1.24
CA ALA A 965 9.56 23.21 -0.36
C ALA A 965 10.66 22.26 -0.84
N SER A 966 11.39 21.67 0.10
CA SER A 966 12.34 20.58 -0.15
C SER A 966 11.76 19.20 0.25
N SER A 967 10.61 19.21 0.94
CA SER A 967 9.90 18.05 1.47
C SER A 967 8.39 18.29 1.46
N LEU A 968 7.60 17.25 1.13
CA LEU A 968 6.13 17.29 1.19
C LEU A 968 5.56 17.02 2.59
N ARG A 969 6.41 16.60 3.54
CA ARG A 969 6.04 16.24 4.92
C ARG A 969 6.18 17.38 5.92
N ASP A 970 6.64 18.53 5.45
CA ASP A 970 6.72 19.72 6.28
C ASP A 970 5.29 20.23 6.42
N VAL A 971 4.57 19.79 7.44
CA VAL A 971 3.17 20.15 7.70
C VAL A 971 3.08 20.75 9.10
N GLU A 972 2.28 21.80 9.27
CA GLU A 972 1.98 22.35 10.59
C GLU A 972 1.25 21.33 11.48
N PRO A 973 1.48 21.31 12.80
CA PRO A 973 0.75 20.43 13.70
C PRO A 973 -0.76 20.69 13.63
N ASN A 974 -1.56 19.63 13.81
CA ASN A 974 -3.02 19.72 13.79
C ASN A 974 -3.53 20.77 14.79
N GLY A 975 -4.39 21.68 14.33
CA GLY A 975 -5.07 22.65 15.19
C GLY A 975 -6.19 21.99 16.01
N VAL A 976 -6.31 22.37 17.29
CA VAL A 976 -7.43 21.93 18.15
C VAL A 976 -8.58 22.92 17.96
N ILE A 977 -9.68 22.47 17.35
CA ILE A 977 -10.91 23.26 17.27
C ILE A 977 -11.68 23.06 18.57
N LYS A 978 -11.79 24.11 19.39
CA LYS A 978 -12.64 24.11 20.57
C LYS A 978 -14.04 24.53 20.16
N ILE A 979 -14.93 23.56 19.94
CA ILE A 979 -16.36 23.82 19.76
C ILE A 979 -16.91 24.21 21.14
N LYS A 980 -17.32 25.46 21.31
CA LYS A 980 -18.10 25.86 22.48
C LYS A 980 -19.47 25.17 22.35
N GLN A 981 -19.79 24.25 23.26
CA GLN A 981 -21.18 23.78 23.40
C GLN A 981 -22.05 25.02 23.68
N LYS A 982 -23.13 25.16 22.91
CA LYS A 982 -24.17 26.15 23.17
C LYS A 982 -24.99 25.72 24.36
#